data_AF-A0A965LVM4-F1
#
_entry.id   AF-A0A965LVM4-F1
#
_cell.length_a   1.000
_cell.length_b   1.000
_cell.length_c   1.000
_cell.angle_alpha   90.00
_cell.angle_beta   90.00
_cell.angle_gamma   90.00
#
_symmetry.space_group_name_H-M   'P 1'
#
loop_
_entity.id
_entity.type
_entity.pdbx_description
1 polymer ?
#
loop_
_entity_poly.entity_id
_entity_poly.type
_entity_poly.pdbx_seq_one_letter_code
_entity_poly.pdbx_strand_id
1 'polypeptide(L)'
;MAGSTMPHRRARPGRRIRETGRADCTKATFRINLQASEPWTHEDDQQRRHALNPKAFRRSALQATLAFSLAASLLLTGCSDSGNTNVPGALEVSVSSGYPVLGATVTLKGSNGAMLQVVDTAKTGTVTIPRGEALGVLGFGPYLVQSTGGTANGVAVTESFFSIASSDDGRTNVTPITHLIAVEATGSTNTDGIKKLFSSGFDAAKAQQLTPAKLAAAKTSVNDVLKSVNPKIDLAAYDPLSAPFKFGDPIDAQLDYVQLALRTTSKSLDDIQGFVAKATKKEFNANDVGDIKPIKRVIAFGDSLTDGGTYTVWASYAASGQPRFDPTAQPLAALESASIWGGKFTTNPGKVWVEHLAASYGYAIKPAMLMGGAQPSANLLQLGCSTCTNYAQGGARVSLQPGIGNRGTAAGATNYDRTSAFNAASTIPVKEQIDIHLGSPGEGKFKAGDLVVVFAGANDIFIQAQSGQSQQAIAEAVGAAAMQLAEQAARLKAANASALVVIGLPDMGKTPSGVASGAASAAGLSALSLQVFNGTLATALKAQNIVFVDPNEILTAVLTKPADYGFKVTVDTDASKALASTACGINKIAATAQFDDPNNPSSLYCSTPNTVASNVGTLRTAGADATYVFADGVHPSSQTHKVLADYLGNRLARLLTDAMLAAKK
;
A
#
# COMPACT_ATOMS: atom_id res chain seq x y z
N MET A 1 38.65 91.46 43.76
CA MET A 1 39.66 90.57 44.37
C MET A 1 38.95 89.35 44.90
N ALA A 2 39.63 88.21 44.88
CA ALA A 2 39.16 86.92 45.38
C ALA A 2 38.33 87.00 46.67
N GLY A 3 37.34 86.11 46.80
CA GLY A 3 36.71 85.80 48.08
C GLY A 3 35.22 85.53 48.02
N SER A 4 34.86 84.28 48.35
CA SER A 4 33.65 83.87 49.07
C SER A 4 32.28 84.41 48.64
N THR A 5 31.41 83.51 48.17
CA THR A 5 29.95 83.72 48.18
C THR A 5 29.20 82.47 48.67
N MET A 6 28.71 82.60 49.91
CA MET A 6 27.38 82.31 50.48
C MET A 6 26.34 81.31 49.88
N PRO A 7 25.36 80.86 50.70
CA PRO A 7 24.75 79.52 50.64
C PRO A 7 23.19 79.47 50.55
N HIS A 8 22.65 78.23 50.66
CA HIS A 8 21.25 77.80 50.95
C HIS A 8 20.22 77.86 49.79
N ARG A 9 19.32 76.88 49.59
CA ARG A 9 18.32 76.25 50.50
C ARG A 9 17.90 74.84 50.00
N ARG A 10 17.86 73.80 50.84
CA ARG A 10 16.72 73.19 51.63
C ARG A 10 15.58 72.65 50.72
N ALA A 11 14.97 71.47 50.95
CA ALA A 11 14.66 70.76 52.19
C ALA A 11 14.46 69.23 52.01
N ARG A 12 14.67 68.50 53.12
CA ARG A 12 14.35 67.07 53.39
C ARG A 12 12.82 66.92 53.73
N PRO A 13 12.29 65.85 54.37
CA PRO A 13 12.76 64.48 54.69
C PRO A 13 11.72 63.35 54.46
N GLY A 14 12.14 62.10 54.66
CA GLY A 14 11.24 60.94 54.74
C GLY A 14 10.73 60.63 56.16
N ARG A 15 9.59 59.94 56.24
CA ARG A 15 9.23 58.95 57.27
C ARG A 15 7.99 58.11 56.86
N ARG A 16 7.88 56.94 57.49
CA ARG A 16 6.95 55.79 57.31
C ARG A 16 5.45 56.13 57.46
N ILE A 17 4.57 55.28 56.91
CA ILE A 17 3.55 54.42 57.60
C ILE A 17 2.79 53.55 56.56
N ARG A 18 2.18 52.45 57.07
CA ARG A 18 1.38 51.35 56.47
C ARG A 18 0.21 51.77 55.52
N GLU A 19 -0.19 50.87 54.61
CA GLU A 19 -1.50 50.16 54.54
C GLU A 19 -1.91 49.68 53.12
N THR A 20 -2.54 48.49 53.08
CA THR A 20 -3.63 47.99 52.19
C THR A 20 -3.60 48.17 50.66
N GLY A 21 -3.89 47.09 49.92
CA GLY A 21 -4.49 47.18 48.58
C GLY A 21 -4.36 45.91 47.71
N ARG A 22 -5.50 45.29 47.38
CA ARG A 22 -5.67 44.31 46.26
C ARG A 22 -5.24 44.96 44.93
N ALA A 23 -4.64 44.18 44.02
CA ALA A 23 -4.51 44.58 42.62
C ALA A 23 -4.74 43.39 41.66
N ASP A 24 -5.74 43.58 40.80
CA ASP A 24 -6.11 42.79 39.63
C ASP A 24 -4.96 42.56 38.65
N CYS A 25 -4.92 41.37 38.04
CA CYS A 25 -4.04 41.06 36.91
C CYS A 25 -4.83 41.04 35.60
N THR A 26 -4.84 42.14 34.87
CA THR A 26 -5.15 42.13 33.44
C THR A 26 -4.32 43.16 32.69
N LYS A 27 -3.75 42.70 31.56
CA LYS A 27 -3.15 43.44 30.44
C LYS A 27 -1.74 44.03 30.64
N ALA A 28 -0.75 43.34 30.07
CA ALA A 28 0.44 43.98 29.51
C ALA A 28 0.87 43.24 28.23
N THR A 29 0.59 43.88 27.08
CA THR A 29 1.03 43.46 25.74
C THR A 29 2.44 44.04 25.50
N PHE A 30 3.44 43.20 25.22
CA PHE A 30 4.77 43.68 24.80
C PHE A 30 4.84 43.79 23.27
N ARG A 31 5.16 45.00 22.77
CA ARG A 31 5.56 45.26 21.38
C ARG A 31 7.09 45.19 21.30
N ILE A 32 7.62 44.44 20.33
CA ILE A 32 9.02 44.49 19.91
C ILE A 32 9.11 45.41 18.68
N ASN A 33 9.87 46.50 18.79
CA ASN A 33 10.26 47.34 17.65
C ASN A 33 11.54 46.77 17.04
N LEU A 34 11.46 46.29 15.80
CA LEU A 34 12.61 46.04 14.94
C LEU A 34 12.67 47.19 13.93
N GLN A 35 13.76 47.97 13.95
CA GLN A 35 14.09 48.89 12.87
C GLN A 35 15.10 48.23 11.94
N ALA A 36 14.80 48.30 10.64
CA ALA A 36 15.52 47.69 9.54
C ALA A 36 16.70 48.56 9.06
N SER A 37 17.73 47.89 8.53
CA SER A 37 18.57 48.39 7.45
C SER A 37 19.05 47.21 6.60
N GLU A 38 18.60 47.13 5.35
CA GLU A 38 19.09 46.22 4.29
C GLU A 38 20.30 46.85 3.53
N PRO A 39 20.79 46.30 2.39
CA PRO A 39 21.52 45.03 2.23
C PRO A 39 22.84 45.23 1.43
N TRP A 40 23.78 44.26 1.47
CA TRP A 40 24.80 44.13 0.42
C TRP A 40 25.00 42.65 0.04
N THR A 41 24.91 42.41 -1.26
CA THR A 41 25.12 41.17 -2.01
C THR A 41 26.56 41.12 -2.55
N HIS A 42 27.24 39.96 -2.52
CA HIS A 42 27.81 39.24 -3.69
C HIS A 42 28.76 38.09 -3.26
N GLU A 43 28.86 37.15 -4.20
CA GLU A 43 29.58 35.88 -4.30
C GLU A 43 31.11 35.86 -4.05
N ASP A 44 31.57 34.65 -3.70
CA ASP A 44 32.79 33.97 -4.12
C ASP A 44 34.19 34.62 -3.95
N ASP A 45 35.03 33.97 -3.13
CA ASP A 45 36.09 33.06 -3.60
C ASP A 45 37.45 33.20 -2.87
N GLN A 46 38.04 32.03 -2.63
CA GLN A 46 39.47 31.72 -2.45
C GLN A 46 40.31 32.54 -1.44
N GLN A 47 40.76 31.86 -0.38
CA GLN A 47 42.18 31.46 -0.28
C GLN A 47 42.47 30.41 0.81
N ARG A 48 42.72 29.18 0.33
CA ARG A 48 43.80 28.22 0.66
C ARG A 48 44.42 28.27 2.08
N ARG A 49 44.24 27.18 2.85
CA ARG A 49 45.17 26.03 3.08
C ARG A 49 46.42 26.35 3.92
N HIS A 50 46.56 25.66 5.06
CA HIS A 50 47.74 24.92 5.57
C HIS A 50 47.48 24.61 7.07
N ALA A 51 47.25 23.36 7.48
CA ALA A 51 48.21 22.28 7.77
C ALA A 51 48.32 22.02 9.30
N LEU A 52 47.85 20.83 9.70
CA LEU A 52 48.38 19.93 10.75
C LEU A 52 48.33 20.32 12.25
N ASN A 53 47.55 19.48 12.95
CA ASN A 53 47.44 19.08 14.39
C ASN A 53 48.80 18.74 15.06
N PRO A 54 48.97 18.42 16.39
CA PRO A 54 48.08 18.46 17.58
C PRO A 54 48.75 18.88 18.94
N LYS A 55 47.96 18.87 20.03
CA LYS A 55 48.35 18.75 21.47
C LYS A 55 48.91 19.99 22.21
N ALA A 56 48.01 20.80 22.78
CA ALA A 56 48.09 21.29 24.16
C ALA A 56 46.88 22.20 24.45
N PHE A 57 45.76 21.64 24.91
CA PHE A 57 44.77 22.34 25.76
C PHE A 57 43.72 21.33 26.24
N ARG A 58 44.19 20.33 27.00
CA ARG A 58 43.34 19.50 27.86
C ARG A 58 43.84 19.63 29.28
N ARG A 59 43.29 20.61 29.99
CA ARG A 59 43.09 20.75 31.44
C ARG A 59 42.58 22.19 31.63
N SER A 60 41.56 22.38 32.46
CA SER A 60 40.86 23.66 32.76
C SER A 60 39.55 23.98 32.03
N ALA A 61 38.73 22.96 31.69
CA ALA A 61 37.33 23.18 31.32
C ALA A 61 36.41 22.05 31.80
N LEU A 62 36.70 21.47 32.95
CA LEU A 62 35.90 20.41 33.57
C LEU A 62 35.81 20.63 35.09
N GLN A 63 35.36 21.80 35.52
CA GLN A 63 35.03 22.07 36.94
C GLN A 63 34.09 23.27 37.19
N ALA A 64 33.42 23.82 36.17
CA ALA A 64 32.56 25.00 36.33
C ALA A 64 31.14 24.85 35.73
N THR A 65 30.65 23.63 35.55
CA THR A 65 29.29 23.39 35.00
C THR A 65 28.57 22.23 35.70
N LEU A 66 28.89 22.01 36.97
CA LEU A 66 28.25 21.00 37.82
C LEU A 66 27.99 21.58 39.23
N ALA A 67 27.36 22.76 39.30
CA ALA A 67 26.94 23.36 40.58
C ALA A 67 25.72 24.32 40.44
N PHE A 68 24.93 24.21 39.37
CA PHE A 68 23.78 25.10 39.14
C PHE A 68 22.48 24.38 38.74
N SER A 69 22.36 23.08 38.98
CA SER A 69 21.16 22.30 38.61
C SER A 69 20.57 21.49 39.77
N LEU A 70 20.93 21.79 41.02
CA LEU A 70 20.47 21.04 42.19
C LEU A 70 20.02 21.97 43.34
N ALA A 71 19.18 22.97 43.05
CA ALA A 71 18.57 23.83 44.08
C ALA A 71 17.26 24.52 43.63
N ALA A 72 16.47 23.89 42.75
CA ALA A 72 15.17 24.41 42.33
C ALA A 72 14.10 23.30 42.25
N SER A 73 14.06 22.43 43.25
CA SER A 73 13.04 21.38 43.36
C SER A 73 12.70 21.08 44.82
N LEU A 74 12.34 22.10 45.59
CA LEU A 74 11.60 21.96 46.84
C LEU A 74 10.93 23.30 47.14
N LEU A 75 9.61 23.28 47.36
CA LEU A 75 8.67 24.39 47.63
C LEU A 75 8.04 25.02 46.38
N LEU A 76 6.91 24.47 45.94
CA LEU A 76 5.70 25.19 45.51
C LEU A 76 4.60 24.18 45.13
N THR A 77 3.99 23.59 46.16
CA THR A 77 2.63 23.04 46.08
C THR A 77 1.65 24.20 46.25
N GLY A 78 0.79 24.42 45.24
CA GLY A 78 -0.40 25.26 45.35
C GLY A 78 -0.39 26.53 44.50
N CYS A 79 -0.76 26.41 43.23
CA CYS A 79 -1.62 27.33 42.45
C CYS A 79 -1.68 26.86 40.99
N SER A 80 -2.88 26.83 40.42
CA SER A 80 -3.22 26.29 39.09
C SER A 80 -2.87 27.21 37.93
N ASP A 81 -2.84 26.59 36.74
CA ASP A 81 -3.15 27.13 35.41
C ASP A 81 -2.50 28.46 34.98
N SER A 82 -1.46 28.34 34.16
CA SER A 82 -1.36 29.01 32.84
C SER A 82 0.02 28.77 32.24
N GLY A 83 0.09 28.29 30.99
CA GLY A 83 1.35 28.37 30.24
C GLY A 83 1.61 27.42 29.07
N ASN A 84 0.74 26.44 28.74
CA ASN A 84 0.94 25.64 27.52
C ASN A 84 -0.11 26.01 26.46
N THR A 85 0.24 26.91 25.54
CA THR A 85 -0.66 27.42 24.48
C THR A 85 -0.91 26.45 23.32
N ASN A 86 -0.40 25.22 23.38
CA ASN A 86 -0.53 24.23 22.30
C ASN A 86 -1.51 23.09 22.59
N VAL A 87 -2.29 23.20 23.68
CA VAL A 87 -3.26 22.16 24.06
C VAL A 87 -4.60 22.41 23.35
N PRO A 88 -5.11 21.49 22.50
CA PRO A 88 -6.33 21.72 21.72
C PRO A 88 -7.59 22.02 22.58
N GLY A 89 -8.60 22.72 22.04
CA GLY A 89 -9.80 23.07 22.82
C GLY A 89 -10.73 21.89 23.17
N ALA A 90 -10.57 20.76 22.50
CA ALA A 90 -11.34 19.55 22.68
C ALA A 90 -10.49 18.30 22.39
N LEU A 91 -10.97 17.14 22.83
CA LEU A 91 -10.47 15.83 22.46
C LEU A 91 -11.45 15.20 21.45
N GLU A 92 -10.97 14.93 20.25
CA GLU A 92 -11.71 14.17 19.25
C GLU A 92 -11.41 12.67 19.39
N VAL A 93 -12.44 11.84 19.51
CA VAL A 93 -12.31 10.39 19.60
C VAL A 93 -12.94 9.75 18.38
N SER A 94 -12.12 9.26 17.45
CA SER A 94 -12.60 8.54 16.26
C SER A 94 -12.63 7.04 16.54
N VAL A 95 -13.76 6.38 16.27
CA VAL A 95 -13.95 4.94 16.50
C VAL A 95 -14.06 4.22 15.16
N SER A 96 -13.18 3.24 14.93
CA SER A 96 -13.17 2.46 13.69
C SER A 96 -12.83 0.99 13.93
N SER A 97 -13.44 0.10 13.16
CA SER A 97 -13.08 -1.32 13.05
C SER A 97 -12.58 -1.70 11.66
N GLY A 98 -11.99 -0.75 10.93
CA GLY A 98 -11.86 -0.75 9.45
C GLY A 98 -13.05 -0.07 8.76
N TYR A 99 -14.10 0.20 9.54
CA TYR A 99 -15.20 1.08 9.18
C TYR A 99 -15.47 2.02 10.35
N PRO A 100 -15.88 3.28 10.09
CA PRO A 100 -16.41 4.14 11.13
C PRO A 100 -17.51 3.42 11.89
N VAL A 101 -17.38 3.35 13.22
CA VAL A 101 -18.38 2.71 14.07
C VAL A 101 -19.42 3.75 14.44
N LEU A 102 -20.54 3.72 13.72
CA LEU A 102 -21.59 4.72 13.84
C LEU A 102 -22.45 4.43 15.08
N GLY A 103 -22.70 5.44 15.90
CA GLY A 103 -23.52 5.29 17.11
C GLY A 103 -22.80 4.59 18.26
N ALA A 104 -21.47 4.49 18.21
CA ALA A 104 -20.68 3.93 19.29
C ALA A 104 -20.81 4.78 20.57
N THR A 105 -20.72 4.11 21.71
CA THR A 105 -20.59 4.78 23.01
C THR A 105 -19.13 4.77 23.44
N VAL A 106 -18.56 5.96 23.61
CA VAL A 106 -17.20 6.18 24.07
C VAL A 106 -17.20 6.49 25.56
N THR A 107 -16.39 5.79 26.33
CA THR A 107 -16.21 6.04 27.77
C THR A 107 -14.73 6.28 28.07
N LEU A 108 -14.41 7.42 28.67
CA LEU A 108 -13.08 7.75 29.15
C LEU A 108 -13.03 7.47 30.65
N LYS A 109 -11.92 6.91 31.11
CA LYS A 109 -11.63 6.73 32.53
C LYS A 109 -10.38 7.51 32.93
N GLY A 110 -10.55 8.34 33.95
CA GLY A 110 -9.50 9.17 34.56
C GLY A 110 -8.67 8.43 35.59
N SER A 111 -7.50 8.99 35.88
CA SER A 111 -6.57 8.50 36.92
C SER A 111 -7.16 8.60 38.34
N ASN A 112 -8.14 9.49 38.53
CA ASN A 112 -8.93 9.64 39.74
C ASN A 112 -10.09 8.62 39.85
N GLY A 113 -10.23 7.70 38.88
CA GLY A 113 -11.31 6.71 38.82
C GLY A 113 -12.64 7.23 38.25
N ALA A 114 -12.76 8.52 37.98
CA ALA A 114 -13.94 9.10 37.35
C ALA A 114 -14.09 8.60 35.91
N MET A 115 -15.34 8.55 35.44
CA MET A 115 -15.67 8.17 34.06
C MET A 115 -16.50 9.25 33.39
N LEU A 116 -16.26 9.43 32.09
CA LEU A 116 -17.05 10.31 31.23
C LEU A 116 -17.51 9.50 30.02
N GLN A 117 -18.82 9.44 29.80
CA GLN A 117 -19.42 8.69 28.71
C GLN A 117 -20.07 9.64 27.70
N VAL A 118 -19.79 9.41 26.42
CA VAL A 118 -20.31 10.20 25.30
C VAL A 118 -20.75 9.24 24.19
N VAL A 119 -21.96 9.45 23.67
CA VAL A 119 -22.52 8.64 22.57
C VAL A 119 -22.38 9.41 21.25
N ASP A 120 -21.96 8.72 20.19
CA ASP A 120 -21.97 9.24 18.80
C ASP A 120 -23.40 9.32 18.26
N THR A 121 -24.21 10.20 18.83
CA THR A 121 -25.61 10.41 18.41
C THR A 121 -25.71 10.92 16.98
N ALA A 122 -24.70 11.66 16.51
CA ALA A 122 -24.58 12.15 15.14
C ALA A 122 -24.26 11.05 14.11
N LYS A 123 -23.87 9.84 14.57
CA LYS A 123 -23.50 8.71 13.72
C LYS A 123 -22.42 9.07 12.70
N THR A 124 -21.38 9.75 13.18
CA THR A 124 -20.23 10.17 12.36
C THR A 124 -19.01 9.27 12.55
N GLY A 125 -19.05 8.36 13.54
CA GLY A 125 -17.90 7.58 13.96
C GLY A 125 -16.86 8.40 14.74
N THR A 126 -17.14 9.66 15.06
CA THR A 126 -16.30 10.51 15.90
C THR A 126 -17.14 11.19 16.98
N VAL A 127 -16.62 11.26 18.20
CA VAL A 127 -17.18 12.13 19.26
C VAL A 127 -16.19 13.21 19.63
N THR A 128 -16.68 14.41 19.93
CA THR A 128 -15.85 15.54 20.36
C THR A 128 -16.16 15.85 21.83
N ILE A 129 -15.13 15.88 22.66
CA ILE A 129 -15.23 16.09 24.10
C ILE A 129 -14.54 17.40 24.47
N PRO A 130 -15.28 18.44 24.90
CA PRO A 130 -14.69 19.72 25.28
C PRO A 130 -13.73 19.59 26.47
N ARG A 131 -12.59 20.29 26.45
CA ARG A 131 -11.56 20.18 27.50
C ARG A 131 -11.90 20.87 28.82
N GLY A 132 -12.96 21.68 28.87
CA GLY A 132 -13.43 22.39 30.06
C GLY A 132 -13.99 21.47 31.14
N GLU A 133 -15.15 21.79 31.72
CA GLU A 133 -15.77 20.98 32.78
C GLU A 133 -15.89 19.49 32.42
N ALA A 134 -16.14 19.16 31.15
CA ALA A 134 -16.32 17.79 30.69
C ALA A 134 -15.08 16.90 30.86
N LEU A 135 -13.88 17.31 30.42
CA LEU A 135 -12.66 16.54 30.69
C LEU A 135 -12.07 16.81 32.08
N GLY A 136 -12.36 17.98 32.66
CA GLY A 136 -11.89 18.36 34.00
C GLY A 136 -12.28 17.35 35.09
N VAL A 137 -13.45 16.68 34.96
CA VAL A 137 -13.88 15.64 35.91
C VAL A 137 -12.94 14.42 35.96
N LEU A 138 -12.18 14.16 34.90
CA LEU A 138 -11.27 13.00 34.80
C LEU A 138 -9.89 13.26 35.44
N GLY A 139 -9.61 14.50 35.85
CA GLY A 139 -8.28 14.92 36.31
C GLY A 139 -7.26 14.98 35.16
N PHE A 140 -5.97 14.96 35.50
CA PHE A 140 -4.92 14.91 34.49
C PHE A 140 -4.80 13.51 33.89
N GLY A 141 -4.69 13.46 32.56
CA GLY A 141 -4.43 12.23 31.81
C GLY A 141 -3.06 11.59 32.12
N PRO A 142 -2.74 10.45 31.49
CA PRO A 142 -3.47 9.83 30.38
C PRO A 142 -4.79 9.16 30.81
N TYR A 143 -5.73 9.09 29.86
CA TYR A 143 -7.04 8.46 30.05
C TYR A 143 -7.07 7.10 29.34
N LEU A 144 -7.72 6.12 29.97
CA LEU A 144 -8.08 4.88 29.29
C LEU A 144 -9.42 5.10 28.58
N VAL A 145 -9.50 4.75 27.30
CA VAL A 145 -10.68 4.98 26.45
C VAL A 145 -11.28 3.64 26.05
N GLN A 146 -12.59 3.49 26.19
CA GLN A 146 -13.35 2.32 25.73
C GLN A 146 -14.40 2.75 24.71
N SER A 147 -14.58 1.96 23.66
CA SER A 147 -15.74 2.04 22.79
C SER A 147 -16.60 0.78 22.90
N THR A 148 -17.92 0.94 22.90
CA THR A 148 -18.91 -0.14 22.93
C THR A 148 -20.09 0.13 21.98
N GLY A 149 -20.67 -0.94 21.44
CA GLY A 149 -21.87 -0.88 20.60
C GLY A 149 -21.65 -0.17 19.26
N GLY A 150 -22.75 0.32 18.69
CA GLY A 150 -22.76 0.95 17.37
C GLY A 150 -22.75 -0.07 16.22
N THR A 151 -22.59 0.44 15.01
CA THR A 151 -22.62 -0.36 13.77
C THR A 151 -21.47 0.01 12.84
N ALA A 152 -20.83 -1.00 12.27
CA ALA A 152 -19.77 -0.88 11.28
C ALA A 152 -20.26 -1.56 9.98
N ASN A 153 -20.32 -0.81 8.87
CA ASN A 153 -20.87 -1.29 7.61
C ASN A 153 -22.27 -1.95 7.73
N GLY A 154 -23.12 -1.37 8.57
CA GLY A 154 -24.46 -1.88 8.87
C GLY A 154 -24.50 -3.16 9.70
N VAL A 155 -23.37 -3.62 10.25
CA VAL A 155 -23.27 -4.78 11.15
C VAL A 155 -23.00 -4.30 12.57
N ALA A 156 -23.71 -4.85 13.55
CA ALA A 156 -23.52 -4.50 14.96
C ALA A 156 -22.10 -4.86 15.42
N VAL A 157 -21.44 -3.93 16.11
CA VAL A 157 -20.15 -4.18 16.75
C VAL A 157 -20.40 -4.70 18.17
N THR A 158 -20.10 -5.98 18.39
CA THR A 158 -20.33 -6.66 19.68
C THR A 158 -19.11 -6.60 20.61
N GLU A 159 -17.93 -6.34 20.05
CA GLU A 159 -16.67 -6.27 20.79
C GLU A 159 -16.43 -4.86 21.34
N SER A 160 -15.68 -4.77 22.44
CA SER A 160 -15.20 -3.49 22.97
C SER A 160 -13.77 -3.23 22.50
N PHE A 161 -13.54 -2.05 21.93
CA PHE A 161 -12.18 -1.59 21.60
C PHE A 161 -11.68 -0.63 22.68
N PHE A 162 -10.38 -0.68 22.95
CA PHE A 162 -9.72 0.18 23.93
C PHE A 162 -8.67 1.06 23.26
N SER A 163 -8.35 2.18 23.89
CA SER A 163 -7.26 3.07 23.47
C SER A 163 -6.76 3.87 24.67
N ILE A 164 -5.75 4.71 24.43
CA ILE A 164 -5.17 5.63 25.41
C ILE A 164 -5.20 7.03 24.82
N ALA A 165 -5.70 7.99 25.59
CA ALA A 165 -5.69 9.40 25.22
C ALA A 165 -4.71 10.16 26.12
N SER A 166 -3.80 10.92 25.52
CA SER A 166 -2.95 11.85 26.27
C SER A 166 -3.73 13.08 26.71
N SER A 167 -3.30 13.69 27.81
CA SER A 167 -3.80 15.00 28.26
C SER A 167 -3.45 16.15 27.32
N ASP A 168 -2.49 15.94 26.42
CA ASP A 168 -1.94 16.98 25.54
C ASP A 168 -2.44 16.85 24.09
N ASP A 169 -2.87 15.64 23.71
CA ASP A 169 -3.35 15.38 22.35
C ASP A 169 -4.75 15.98 22.16
N GLY A 170 -5.02 16.51 20.97
CA GLY A 170 -6.38 16.93 20.58
C GLY A 170 -7.22 15.79 20.03
N ARG A 171 -6.63 14.59 19.92
CA ARG A 171 -7.25 13.46 19.24
C ARG A 171 -6.79 12.13 19.84
N THR A 172 -7.69 11.16 19.83
CA THR A 172 -7.37 9.75 20.03
C THR A 172 -8.20 8.89 19.07
N ASN A 173 -7.64 7.78 18.60
CA ASN A 173 -8.37 6.79 17.81
C ASN A 173 -8.66 5.56 18.66
N VAL A 174 -9.84 4.98 18.51
CA VAL A 174 -10.24 3.71 19.14
C VAL A 174 -10.48 2.69 18.04
N THR A 175 -9.50 1.80 17.86
CA THR A 175 -9.42 0.82 16.76
C THR A 175 -8.86 -0.51 17.25
N PRO A 176 -8.94 -1.59 16.44
CA PRO A 176 -8.22 -2.85 16.71
C PRO A 176 -6.72 -2.66 16.98
N ILE A 177 -6.04 -1.75 16.26
CA ILE A 177 -4.61 -1.49 16.46
C ILE A 177 -4.36 -0.79 17.79
N THR A 178 -5.14 0.26 18.09
CA THR A 178 -4.98 0.98 19.36
C THR A 178 -5.42 0.14 20.56
N HIS A 179 -6.31 -0.83 20.35
CA HIS A 179 -6.65 -1.84 21.35
C HIS A 179 -5.42 -2.65 21.72
N LEU A 180 -4.69 -3.21 20.75
CA LEU A 180 -3.45 -3.96 21.00
C LEU A 180 -2.41 -3.09 21.74
N ILE A 181 -2.28 -1.83 21.34
CA ILE A 181 -1.38 -0.87 21.99
C ILE A 181 -1.82 -0.63 23.45
N ALA A 182 -3.11 -0.44 23.70
CA ALA A 182 -3.62 -0.18 25.04
C ALA A 182 -3.44 -1.40 25.96
N VAL A 183 -3.72 -2.60 25.46
CA VAL A 183 -3.51 -3.85 26.22
C VAL A 183 -2.04 -3.99 26.59
N GLU A 184 -1.13 -3.84 25.62
CA GLU A 184 0.31 -3.95 25.86
C GLU A 184 0.85 -2.85 26.78
N ALA A 185 0.48 -1.59 26.54
CA ALA A 185 0.98 -0.45 27.31
C ALA A 185 0.54 -0.51 28.77
N THR A 186 -0.68 -1.00 29.05
CA THR A 186 -1.21 -1.14 30.41
C THR A 186 -0.65 -2.36 31.16
N GLY A 187 0.07 -3.25 30.47
CA GLY A 187 0.51 -4.54 31.00
C GLY A 187 -0.65 -5.53 31.19
N SER A 188 -1.78 -5.29 30.52
CA SER A 188 -2.86 -6.27 30.41
C SER A 188 -2.43 -7.40 29.46
N THR A 189 -2.97 -8.60 29.63
CA THR A 189 -2.58 -9.76 28.82
C THR A 189 -3.50 -10.03 27.64
N ASN A 190 -4.74 -9.54 27.71
CA ASN A 190 -5.82 -9.82 26.76
C ASN A 190 -6.98 -8.82 26.96
N THR A 191 -8.03 -8.99 26.16
CA THR A 191 -9.26 -8.20 26.19
C THR A 191 -9.92 -8.20 27.57
N ASP A 192 -9.98 -9.34 28.26
CA ASP A 192 -10.61 -9.41 29.59
C ASP A 192 -9.78 -8.71 30.68
N GLY A 193 -8.46 -8.79 30.57
CA GLY A 193 -7.53 -8.08 31.45
C GLY A 193 -7.72 -6.57 31.38
N ILE A 194 -7.78 -6.01 30.18
CA ILE A 194 -7.99 -4.56 30.01
C ILE A 194 -9.42 -4.13 30.38
N LYS A 195 -10.44 -4.97 30.15
CA LYS A 195 -11.80 -4.72 30.65
C LYS A 195 -11.82 -4.61 32.17
N LYS A 196 -11.16 -5.53 32.88
CA LYS A 196 -11.05 -5.51 34.34
C LYS A 196 -10.27 -4.29 34.85
N LEU A 197 -9.19 -3.92 34.15
CA LEU A 197 -8.46 -2.69 34.44
C LEU A 197 -9.37 -1.48 34.29
N PHE A 198 -10.12 -1.39 33.17
CA PHE A 198 -11.05 -0.30 32.91
C PHE A 198 -12.17 -0.24 33.95
N SER A 199 -12.77 -1.36 34.36
CA SER A 199 -13.87 -1.34 35.32
C SER A 199 -13.44 -0.88 36.71
N SER A 200 -12.32 -1.40 37.24
CA SER A 200 -11.98 -1.23 38.65
C SER A 200 -10.49 -1.07 38.97
N GLY A 201 -9.59 -1.22 38.00
CA GLY A 201 -8.13 -1.23 38.24
C GLY A 201 -7.35 -0.02 37.75
N PHE A 202 -7.95 0.88 36.98
CA PHE A 202 -7.29 2.08 36.46
C PHE A 202 -7.33 3.20 37.51
N ASP A 203 -6.20 3.41 38.17
CA ASP A 203 -5.97 4.42 39.21
C ASP A 203 -4.77 5.33 38.87
N ALA A 204 -4.41 6.23 39.78
CA ALA A 204 -3.31 7.17 39.58
C ALA A 204 -1.96 6.48 39.39
N ALA A 205 -1.71 5.37 40.08
CA ALA A 205 -0.47 4.61 39.95
C ALA A 205 -0.37 3.95 38.56
N LYS A 206 -1.47 3.40 38.05
CA LYS A 206 -1.54 2.84 36.70
C LYS A 206 -1.43 3.91 35.62
N ALA A 207 -2.08 5.05 35.78
CA ALA A 207 -1.97 6.17 34.85
C ALA A 207 -0.51 6.68 34.75
N GLN A 208 0.21 6.78 35.88
CA GLN A 208 1.62 7.19 35.89
C GLN A 208 2.56 6.21 35.17
N GLN A 209 2.18 4.94 35.02
CA GLN A 209 2.97 3.95 34.27
C GLN A 209 2.86 4.12 32.75
N LEU A 210 1.81 4.78 32.26
CA LEU A 210 1.57 5.05 30.83
C LEU A 210 2.40 6.23 30.31
N THR A 211 3.71 6.17 30.53
CA THR A 211 4.65 7.19 30.06
C THR A 211 4.77 7.20 28.52
N PRO A 212 5.23 8.31 27.92
CA PRO A 212 5.52 8.35 26.47
C PRO A 212 6.46 7.23 26.02
N ALA A 213 7.47 6.89 26.84
CA ALA A 213 8.39 5.79 26.55
C ALA A 213 7.69 4.42 26.57
N LYS A 214 6.76 4.19 27.51
CA LYS A 214 5.99 2.94 27.57
C LYS A 214 5.04 2.81 26.38
N LEU A 215 4.38 3.89 25.98
CA LEU A 215 3.53 3.93 24.79
C LEU A 215 4.35 3.69 23.52
N ALA A 216 5.51 4.33 23.38
CA ALA A 216 6.41 4.11 22.25
C ALA A 216 6.86 2.64 22.15
N ALA A 217 7.25 2.02 23.27
CA ALA A 217 7.62 0.61 23.31
C ALA A 217 6.47 -0.34 22.93
N ALA A 218 5.25 -0.05 23.39
CA ALA A 218 4.06 -0.81 23.01
C ALA A 218 3.75 -0.67 21.51
N LYS A 219 3.84 0.55 20.96
CA LYS A 219 3.67 0.81 19.51
C LYS A 219 4.68 0.02 18.69
N THR A 220 5.96 0.02 19.08
CA THR A 220 7.00 -0.75 18.39
C THR A 220 6.68 -2.25 18.41
N SER A 221 6.34 -2.80 19.58
CA SER A 221 6.05 -4.24 19.72
C SER A 221 4.83 -4.68 18.91
N VAL A 222 3.75 -3.87 18.92
CA VAL A 222 2.57 -4.10 18.10
C VAL A 222 2.88 -3.98 16.61
N ASN A 223 3.64 -2.96 16.22
CA ASN A 223 4.07 -2.77 14.83
C ASN A 223 4.88 -3.96 14.31
N ASP A 224 5.84 -4.46 15.08
CA ASP A 224 6.71 -5.57 14.67
C ASP A 224 5.93 -6.87 14.48
N VAL A 225 4.97 -7.15 15.37
CA VAL A 225 4.08 -8.30 15.24
C VAL A 225 3.13 -8.14 14.06
N LEU A 226 2.47 -6.99 13.91
CA LEU A 226 1.53 -6.79 12.80
C LEU A 226 2.24 -6.78 11.44
N LYS A 227 3.47 -6.25 11.35
CA LYS A 227 4.34 -6.38 10.16
C LYS A 227 4.61 -7.82 9.80
N SER A 228 4.78 -8.70 10.79
CA SER A 228 4.98 -10.13 10.54
C SER A 228 3.69 -10.84 10.07
N VAL A 229 2.51 -10.39 10.52
CA VAL A 229 1.20 -10.86 10.05
C VAL A 229 0.95 -10.41 8.61
N ASN A 230 1.21 -9.14 8.32
CA ASN A 230 1.13 -8.57 6.99
C ASN A 230 2.20 -7.50 6.80
N PRO A 231 3.19 -7.73 5.90
CA PRO A 231 4.29 -6.77 5.68
C PRO A 231 3.85 -5.39 5.17
N LYS A 232 2.61 -5.25 4.67
CA LYS A 232 2.05 -3.96 4.27
C LYS A 232 1.63 -3.10 5.46
N ILE A 233 1.62 -3.66 6.68
CA ILE A 233 1.36 -2.88 7.88
C ILE A 233 2.61 -2.07 8.23
N ASP A 234 2.52 -0.74 8.31
CA ASP A 234 3.60 0.13 8.78
C ASP A 234 3.07 1.23 9.69
N LEU A 235 3.12 0.98 11.00
CA LEU A 235 2.69 1.94 12.01
C LEU A 235 3.80 2.94 12.37
N ALA A 236 4.99 2.85 11.78
CA ALA A 236 6.05 3.82 12.01
C ALA A 236 5.80 5.14 11.26
N ALA A 237 5.02 5.11 10.18
CA ALA A 237 4.73 6.28 9.35
C ALA A 237 3.71 7.24 10.00
N TYR A 238 2.84 6.73 10.87
CA TYR A 238 1.76 7.50 11.51
C TYR A 238 1.57 7.03 12.95
N ASP A 239 1.35 7.96 13.90
CA ASP A 239 0.98 7.56 15.25
C ASP A 239 -0.48 7.04 15.27
N PRO A 240 -0.73 5.73 15.42
CA PRO A 240 -2.09 5.20 15.33
C PRO A 240 -2.99 5.73 16.45
N LEU A 241 -2.42 6.20 17.56
CA LEU A 241 -3.20 6.78 18.66
C LEU A 241 -3.77 8.15 18.29
N SER A 242 -3.01 9.02 17.64
CA SER A 242 -3.33 10.45 17.52
C SER A 242 -3.45 10.97 16.09
N ALA A 243 -3.00 10.21 15.10
CA ALA A 243 -3.05 10.63 13.70
C ALA A 243 -4.50 10.84 13.24
N PRO A 244 -4.77 11.84 12.38
CA PRO A 244 -6.10 12.07 11.84
C PRO A 244 -6.60 10.82 11.12
N PHE A 245 -7.68 10.24 11.62
CA PHE A 245 -8.31 9.08 11.00
C PHE A 245 -9.33 9.53 9.96
N LYS A 246 -9.16 9.11 8.71
CA LYS A 246 -10.16 9.25 7.66
C LYS A 246 -10.40 7.91 6.99
N PHE A 247 -11.66 7.59 6.78
CA PHE A 247 -12.02 6.41 6.01
C PHE A 247 -11.42 6.44 4.60
N GLY A 248 -10.82 5.32 4.18
CA GLY A 248 -10.11 5.20 2.90
C GLY A 248 -8.73 5.86 2.85
N ASP A 249 -8.21 6.38 3.97
CA ASP A 249 -6.84 6.90 4.04
C ASP A 249 -5.80 5.77 4.26
N PRO A 250 -4.49 6.10 4.26
CA PRO A 250 -3.45 5.11 4.51
C PRO A 250 -3.53 4.41 5.87
N ILE A 251 -4.13 5.01 6.90
CA ILE A 251 -4.30 4.42 8.24
C ILE A 251 -5.46 3.42 8.22
N ASP A 252 -6.56 3.73 7.52
CA ASP A 252 -7.68 2.79 7.30
C ASP A 252 -7.20 1.52 6.58
N ALA A 253 -6.31 1.66 5.58
CA ALA A 253 -5.71 0.51 4.91
C ALA A 253 -4.96 -0.44 5.88
N GLN A 254 -4.32 0.11 6.94
CA GLN A 254 -3.68 -0.71 7.99
C GLN A 254 -4.71 -1.53 8.76
N LEU A 255 -5.87 -0.94 9.07
CA LEU A 255 -6.97 -1.61 9.76
C LEU A 255 -7.58 -2.71 8.89
N ASP A 256 -7.74 -2.45 7.59
CA ASP A 256 -8.29 -3.41 6.65
C ASP A 256 -7.43 -4.68 6.56
N TYR A 257 -6.10 -4.56 6.66
CA TYR A 257 -5.22 -5.73 6.71
C TYR A 257 -5.38 -6.55 8.00
N VAL A 258 -5.56 -5.89 9.15
CA VAL A 258 -5.84 -6.58 10.43
C VAL A 258 -7.20 -7.29 10.33
N GLN A 259 -8.22 -6.62 9.80
CA GLN A 259 -9.54 -7.21 9.60
C GLN A 259 -9.51 -8.40 8.64
N LEU A 260 -8.75 -8.30 7.55
CA LEU A 260 -8.58 -9.40 6.61
C LEU A 260 -7.96 -10.62 7.33
N ALA A 261 -6.90 -10.42 8.13
CA ALA A 261 -6.28 -11.49 8.90
C ALA A 261 -7.29 -12.17 9.84
N LEU A 262 -8.04 -11.40 10.63
CA LEU A 262 -9.04 -11.93 11.57
C LEU A 262 -10.21 -12.64 10.87
N ARG A 263 -10.55 -12.29 9.63
CA ARG A 263 -11.68 -12.89 8.89
C ARG A 263 -11.29 -14.12 8.08
N THR A 264 -10.06 -14.14 7.59
CA THR A 264 -9.51 -15.27 6.81
C THR A 264 -8.96 -16.37 7.69
N THR A 265 -8.81 -16.11 8.99
CA THR A 265 -8.28 -17.05 9.96
C THR A 265 -9.27 -17.23 11.11
N SER A 266 -9.22 -18.34 11.83
CA SER A 266 -10.08 -18.57 13.01
C SER A 266 -9.53 -17.86 14.26
N LYS A 267 -8.86 -16.71 14.09
CA LYS A 267 -8.05 -16.05 15.12
C LYS A 267 -8.69 -14.74 15.55
N SER A 268 -8.42 -14.36 16.79
CA SER A 268 -8.96 -13.19 17.47
C SER A 268 -7.88 -12.12 17.71
N LEU A 269 -8.30 -10.94 18.17
CA LEU A 269 -7.36 -9.92 18.65
C LEU A 269 -6.52 -10.42 19.83
N ASP A 270 -7.06 -11.29 20.68
CA ASP A 270 -6.33 -11.90 21.79
C ASP A 270 -5.24 -12.86 21.32
N ASP A 271 -5.46 -13.57 20.20
CA ASP A 271 -4.39 -14.37 19.58
C ASP A 271 -3.23 -13.46 19.16
N ILE A 272 -3.53 -12.32 18.49
CA ILE A 272 -2.52 -11.33 18.10
C ILE A 272 -1.79 -10.79 19.34
N GLN A 273 -2.53 -10.44 20.39
CA GLN A 273 -1.97 -9.95 21.65
C GLN A 273 -1.00 -10.95 22.29
N GLY A 274 -1.29 -12.24 22.19
CA GLY A 274 -0.39 -13.29 22.66
C GLY A 274 0.99 -13.24 22.00
N PHE A 275 1.06 -12.91 20.70
CA PHE A 275 2.34 -12.70 20.00
C PHE A 275 3.02 -11.39 20.39
N VAL A 276 2.25 -10.31 20.60
CA VAL A 276 2.80 -9.03 21.09
C VAL A 276 3.48 -9.23 22.45
N ALA A 277 2.84 -9.95 23.37
CA ALA A 277 3.41 -10.25 24.68
C ALA A 277 4.71 -11.07 24.58
N LYS A 278 4.83 -12.00 23.62
CA LYS A 278 6.07 -12.72 23.33
C LYS A 278 7.15 -11.80 22.74
N ALA A 279 6.77 -10.89 21.84
CA ALA A 279 7.70 -9.96 21.21
C ALA A 279 8.35 -9.03 22.23
N THR A 280 7.57 -8.49 23.16
CA THR A 280 8.07 -7.68 24.29
C THR A 280 9.10 -8.43 25.13
N LYS A 281 8.93 -9.75 25.30
CA LYS A 281 9.87 -10.63 26.03
C LYS A 281 11.04 -11.12 25.20
N LYS A 282 11.14 -10.74 23.92
CA LYS A 282 12.12 -11.27 22.94
C LYS A 282 12.00 -12.79 22.73
N GLU A 283 10.80 -13.33 22.92
CA GLU A 283 10.45 -14.75 22.73
C GLU A 283 9.72 -14.99 21.40
N PHE A 284 9.50 -13.93 20.61
CA PHE A 284 8.75 -14.00 19.36
C PHE A 284 9.60 -14.50 18.20
N ASN A 285 9.08 -15.47 17.45
CA ASN A 285 9.59 -15.86 16.15
C ASN A 285 8.59 -15.43 15.05
N ALA A 286 9.07 -14.81 13.97
CA ALA A 286 8.20 -14.42 12.84
C ALA A 286 7.49 -15.61 12.17
N ASN A 287 7.95 -16.84 12.40
CA ASN A 287 7.25 -18.05 11.98
C ASN A 287 6.02 -18.38 12.85
N ASP A 288 5.93 -17.83 14.07
CA ASP A 288 4.82 -18.06 15.00
C ASP A 288 3.49 -17.50 14.49
N VAL A 289 3.52 -16.46 13.65
CA VAL A 289 2.32 -15.86 13.04
C VAL A 289 1.89 -16.54 11.75
N GLY A 290 2.54 -17.66 11.36
CA GLY A 290 2.22 -18.39 10.14
C GLY A 290 0.74 -18.74 10.00
N ASP A 291 0.04 -18.95 11.11
CA ASP A 291 -1.40 -19.26 11.15
C ASP A 291 -2.32 -18.04 11.01
N ILE A 292 -1.80 -16.81 11.17
CA ILE A 292 -2.57 -15.55 11.10
C ILE A 292 -2.33 -14.78 9.80
N LYS A 293 -1.32 -15.17 9.00
CA LYS A 293 -1.10 -14.56 7.68
C LYS A 293 -2.31 -14.75 6.77
N PRO A 294 -3.00 -13.67 6.34
CA PRO A 294 -4.22 -13.77 5.55
C PRO A 294 -3.97 -14.35 4.16
N ILE A 295 -2.83 -13.99 3.56
CA ILE A 295 -2.40 -14.47 2.24
C ILE A 295 -1.03 -15.11 2.39
N LYS A 296 -0.89 -16.34 1.91
CA LYS A 296 0.35 -17.15 1.94
C LYS A 296 0.82 -17.50 0.53
N ARG A 297 -0.10 -17.50 -0.44
CA ARG A 297 0.14 -17.92 -1.81
C ARG A 297 -0.76 -17.13 -2.75
N VAL A 298 -0.23 -16.80 -3.93
CA VAL A 298 -0.98 -16.12 -5.00
C VAL A 298 -1.10 -17.05 -6.20
N ILE A 299 -2.30 -17.21 -6.74
CA ILE A 299 -2.60 -17.99 -7.95
C ILE A 299 -3.17 -17.03 -8.97
N ALA A 300 -2.56 -16.98 -10.16
CA ALA A 300 -2.86 -15.96 -11.15
C ALA A 300 -3.27 -16.56 -12.49
N PHE A 301 -4.34 -16.02 -13.06
CA PHE A 301 -4.85 -16.35 -14.39
C PHE A 301 -5.00 -15.07 -15.20
N GLY A 302 -4.74 -15.12 -16.50
CA GLY A 302 -4.89 -13.92 -17.31
C GLY A 302 -4.10 -13.93 -18.62
N ASP A 303 -3.78 -12.72 -19.05
CA ASP A 303 -3.07 -12.44 -20.29
C ASP A 303 -1.66 -11.85 -20.06
N SER A 304 -1.17 -11.07 -21.03
CA SER A 304 0.16 -10.44 -21.01
C SER A 304 0.36 -9.50 -19.84
N LEU A 305 -0.69 -8.87 -19.30
CA LEU A 305 -0.57 -8.00 -18.13
C LEU A 305 -0.15 -8.77 -16.87
N THR A 306 -0.41 -10.07 -16.84
CA THR A 306 -0.18 -10.95 -15.68
C THR A 306 0.89 -12.02 -15.96
N ASP A 307 1.21 -12.29 -17.22
CA ASP A 307 2.19 -13.31 -17.63
C ASP A 307 3.58 -13.09 -16.98
N GLY A 308 3.97 -14.06 -16.14
CA GLY A 308 5.22 -14.04 -15.38
C GLY A 308 6.44 -14.57 -16.13
N GLY A 309 6.33 -14.87 -17.43
CA GLY A 309 7.45 -15.36 -18.23
C GLY A 309 7.18 -16.67 -18.95
N THR A 310 5.94 -16.95 -19.35
CA THR A 310 5.58 -18.15 -20.14
C THR A 310 6.45 -18.25 -21.40
N TYR A 311 6.77 -17.12 -22.01
CA TYR A 311 7.55 -17.02 -23.24
C TYR A 311 9.04 -16.71 -23.00
N THR A 312 9.56 -16.84 -21.77
CA THR A 312 10.97 -16.50 -21.47
C THR A 312 11.97 -17.35 -22.25
N VAL A 313 11.70 -18.64 -22.44
CA VAL A 313 12.58 -19.51 -23.25
C VAL A 313 12.60 -19.03 -24.70
N TRP A 314 11.43 -18.69 -25.23
CA TRP A 314 11.28 -18.18 -26.58
C TRP A 314 12.02 -16.86 -26.80
N ALA A 315 11.78 -15.87 -25.94
CA ALA A 315 12.42 -14.55 -26.02
C ALA A 315 13.94 -14.62 -25.82
N SER A 316 14.41 -15.46 -24.90
CA SER A 316 15.84 -15.63 -24.66
C SER A 316 16.55 -16.31 -25.83
N TYR A 317 15.92 -17.30 -26.45
CA TYR A 317 16.43 -17.90 -27.68
C TYR A 317 16.48 -16.88 -28.82
N ALA A 318 15.40 -16.10 -28.99
CA ALA A 318 15.31 -15.04 -29.99
C ALA A 318 16.47 -14.04 -29.92
N ALA A 319 16.77 -13.57 -28.71
CA ALA A 319 17.74 -12.52 -28.49
C ALA A 319 19.19 -13.03 -28.49
N SER A 320 19.41 -14.28 -28.08
CA SER A 320 20.76 -14.82 -27.90
C SER A 320 21.20 -15.83 -28.96
N GLY A 321 20.27 -16.38 -29.76
CA GLY A 321 20.53 -17.43 -30.74
C GLY A 321 20.92 -18.78 -30.15
N GLN A 322 20.79 -18.95 -28.82
CA GLN A 322 21.19 -20.16 -28.10
C GLN A 322 20.08 -20.62 -27.15
N PRO A 323 19.83 -21.94 -27.02
CA PRO A 323 18.89 -22.44 -26.02
C PRO A 323 19.50 -22.25 -24.64
N ARG A 324 18.91 -21.34 -23.84
CA ARG A 324 19.36 -21.04 -22.47
C ARG A 324 18.51 -21.72 -21.38
N PHE A 325 17.54 -22.52 -21.79
CA PHE A 325 16.72 -23.31 -20.89
C PHE A 325 17.01 -24.80 -21.11
N ASP A 326 17.51 -25.45 -20.07
CA ASP A 326 17.66 -26.90 -20.00
C ASP A 326 16.69 -27.42 -18.91
N PRO A 327 15.59 -28.10 -19.30
CA PRO A 327 14.64 -28.64 -18.32
C PRO A 327 15.23 -29.77 -17.46
N THR A 328 16.36 -30.36 -17.87
CA THR A 328 17.04 -31.44 -17.14
C THR A 328 18.02 -30.93 -16.07
N ALA A 329 18.38 -29.63 -16.12
CA ALA A 329 19.35 -29.01 -15.23
C ALA A 329 18.75 -27.78 -14.50
N GLN A 330 18.36 -27.95 -13.22
CA GLN A 330 17.91 -26.86 -12.31
C GLN A 330 17.02 -25.81 -13.01
N PRO A 331 15.82 -26.19 -13.48
CA PRO A 331 15.00 -25.39 -14.40
C PRO A 331 14.66 -23.98 -13.87
N LEU A 332 14.62 -23.80 -12.56
CA LEU A 332 14.39 -22.49 -11.94
C LEU A 332 15.57 -21.53 -12.05
N ALA A 333 16.81 -22.03 -11.95
CA ALA A 333 18.01 -21.22 -12.13
C ALA A 333 18.18 -20.87 -13.62
N ALA A 334 17.87 -21.80 -14.50
CA ALA A 334 17.85 -21.56 -15.95
C ALA A 334 16.85 -20.44 -16.31
N LEU A 335 15.63 -20.49 -15.76
CA LEU A 335 14.61 -19.45 -15.97
C LEU A 335 15.09 -18.05 -15.54
N GLU A 336 15.72 -17.94 -14.38
CA GLU A 336 16.28 -16.67 -13.88
C GLU A 336 17.36 -16.13 -14.84
N SER A 337 18.27 -16.98 -15.28
CA SER A 337 19.33 -16.60 -16.23
C SER A 337 18.81 -16.19 -17.61
N ALA A 338 17.66 -16.74 -18.04
CA ALA A 338 17.02 -16.43 -19.30
C ALA A 338 16.18 -15.14 -19.24
N SER A 339 15.65 -14.78 -18.06
CA SER A 339 14.73 -13.64 -17.89
C SER A 339 15.32 -12.27 -18.23
N ILE A 340 16.65 -12.12 -18.19
CA ILE A 340 17.34 -10.87 -18.55
C ILE A 340 17.21 -10.52 -20.04
N TRP A 341 16.78 -11.48 -20.87
CA TRP A 341 16.66 -11.34 -22.31
C TRP A 341 15.24 -11.01 -22.79
N GLY A 342 14.24 -11.10 -21.90
CA GLY A 342 12.83 -10.93 -22.25
C GLY A 342 11.94 -12.01 -21.66
N GLY A 343 10.72 -12.09 -22.19
CA GLY A 343 9.74 -13.12 -21.84
C GLY A 343 8.51 -12.63 -21.11
N LYS A 344 8.54 -11.39 -20.60
CA LYS A 344 7.39 -10.71 -20.00
C LYS A 344 7.04 -9.49 -20.84
N PHE A 345 5.76 -9.12 -20.86
CA PHE A 345 5.25 -7.96 -21.59
C PHE A 345 5.41 -6.69 -20.74
N THR A 346 6.66 -6.33 -20.50
CA THR A 346 7.09 -5.14 -19.75
C THR A 346 8.55 -4.82 -20.11
N THR A 347 9.17 -3.85 -19.44
CA THR A 347 10.61 -3.62 -19.54
C THR A 347 11.38 -4.67 -18.72
N ASN A 348 11.97 -5.68 -19.38
CA ASN A 348 12.64 -6.82 -18.74
C ASN A 348 14.04 -6.44 -18.20
N PRO A 349 14.55 -7.06 -17.11
CA PRO A 349 13.96 -8.17 -16.33
C PRO A 349 12.93 -7.72 -15.28
N GLY A 350 12.33 -6.54 -15.45
CA GLY A 350 11.30 -6.00 -14.58
C GLY A 350 10.15 -6.98 -14.33
N LYS A 351 9.46 -6.75 -13.21
CA LYS A 351 8.37 -7.59 -12.74
C LYS A 351 7.04 -7.07 -13.27
N VAL A 352 6.13 -7.99 -13.59
CA VAL A 352 4.71 -7.65 -13.77
C VAL A 352 4.04 -7.46 -12.41
N TRP A 353 2.86 -6.84 -12.40
CA TRP A 353 2.19 -6.38 -11.16
C TRP A 353 1.98 -7.53 -10.17
N VAL A 354 1.63 -8.72 -10.66
CA VAL A 354 1.32 -9.86 -9.80
C VAL A 354 2.55 -10.38 -9.06
N GLU A 355 3.74 -10.23 -9.64
CA GLU A 355 5.00 -10.59 -8.98
C GLU A 355 5.35 -9.60 -7.86
N HIS A 356 5.05 -8.31 -8.05
CA HIS A 356 5.18 -7.30 -7.00
C HIS A 356 4.18 -7.53 -5.87
N LEU A 357 2.92 -7.80 -6.21
CA LEU A 357 1.87 -8.08 -5.23
C LEU A 357 2.21 -9.33 -4.41
N ALA A 358 2.54 -10.44 -5.08
CA ALA A 358 2.92 -11.69 -4.44
C ALA A 358 4.14 -11.52 -3.52
N ALA A 359 5.18 -10.81 -3.99
CA ALA A 359 6.38 -10.55 -3.20
C ALA A 359 6.05 -9.75 -1.92
N SER A 360 5.05 -8.86 -1.96
CA SER A 360 4.61 -8.13 -0.77
C SER A 360 3.95 -9.01 0.31
N TYR A 361 3.50 -10.21 -0.06
CA TYR A 361 3.03 -11.25 0.86
C TYR A 361 4.11 -12.30 1.18
N GLY A 362 5.35 -12.10 0.73
CA GLY A 362 6.43 -13.07 0.90
C GLY A 362 6.32 -14.29 -0.02
N TYR A 363 5.53 -14.22 -1.10
CA TYR A 363 5.35 -15.29 -2.07
C TYR A 363 6.06 -14.96 -3.40
N ALA A 364 6.98 -15.82 -3.83
CA ALA A 364 7.71 -15.65 -5.08
C ALA A 364 7.01 -16.38 -6.24
N ILE A 365 5.94 -15.77 -6.76
CA ILE A 365 5.16 -16.36 -7.87
C ILE A 365 6.01 -16.49 -9.15
N LYS A 366 5.92 -17.64 -9.82
CA LYS A 366 6.62 -17.98 -11.07
C LYS A 366 5.61 -18.49 -12.13
N PRO A 367 5.95 -18.45 -13.43
CA PRO A 367 5.09 -19.03 -14.48
C PRO A 367 4.85 -20.53 -14.24
N ALA A 368 3.64 -21.00 -14.46
CA ALA A 368 3.27 -22.41 -14.37
C ALA A 368 3.80 -23.23 -15.55
N MET A 369 3.89 -22.58 -16.71
CA MET A 369 4.24 -23.19 -17.98
C MET A 369 5.31 -22.35 -18.68
N LEU A 370 6.18 -23.01 -19.44
CA LEU A 370 7.05 -22.39 -20.45
C LEU A 370 6.64 -22.93 -21.81
N MET A 371 6.35 -22.07 -22.78
CA MET A 371 5.83 -22.48 -24.10
C MET A 371 6.16 -21.43 -25.17
N GLY A 372 5.88 -21.76 -26.44
CA GLY A 372 5.92 -20.83 -27.55
C GLY A 372 7.20 -20.87 -28.39
N GLY A 373 7.13 -20.33 -29.61
CA GLY A 373 8.32 -20.01 -30.40
C GLY A 373 9.17 -21.17 -30.92
N ALA A 374 8.52 -22.28 -31.22
CA ALA A 374 9.10 -23.58 -31.54
C ALA A 374 10.07 -24.09 -30.45
N GLN A 375 9.96 -23.59 -29.22
CA GLN A 375 10.72 -24.07 -28.08
C GLN A 375 9.96 -25.22 -27.39
N PRO A 376 10.67 -26.18 -26.76
CA PRO A 376 10.04 -27.23 -25.98
C PRO A 376 9.14 -26.67 -24.87
N SER A 377 7.91 -27.18 -24.80
CA SER A 377 6.97 -26.83 -23.74
C SER A 377 7.37 -27.53 -22.43
N ALA A 378 7.27 -26.83 -21.30
CA ALA A 378 7.56 -27.38 -19.98
C ALA A 378 6.51 -26.96 -18.95
N ASN A 379 5.97 -27.92 -18.19
CA ASN A 379 5.14 -27.67 -17.03
C ASN A 379 6.02 -27.60 -15.78
N LEU A 380 6.25 -26.39 -15.27
CA LEU A 380 7.17 -26.18 -14.15
C LEU A 380 6.64 -26.77 -12.84
N LEU A 381 5.32 -26.91 -12.68
CA LEU A 381 4.73 -27.60 -11.53
C LEU A 381 5.12 -29.08 -11.51
N GLN A 382 5.11 -29.75 -12.68
CA GLN A 382 5.54 -31.14 -12.81
C GLN A 382 7.04 -31.33 -12.60
N LEU A 383 7.83 -30.25 -12.76
CA LEU A 383 9.25 -30.21 -12.44
C LEU A 383 9.52 -29.83 -10.97
N GLY A 384 8.51 -29.86 -10.10
CA GLY A 384 8.65 -29.65 -8.65
C GLY A 384 8.67 -28.18 -8.21
N CYS A 385 8.32 -27.24 -9.08
CA CYS A 385 8.25 -25.84 -8.69
C CYS A 385 7.01 -25.55 -7.83
N SER A 386 7.19 -25.40 -6.52
CA SER A 386 6.10 -25.13 -5.58
C SER A 386 5.51 -23.71 -5.65
N THR A 387 6.14 -22.80 -6.41
CA THR A 387 5.67 -21.41 -6.56
C THR A 387 5.22 -21.04 -7.98
N CYS A 388 5.15 -22.04 -8.87
CA CYS A 388 4.80 -21.87 -10.28
C CYS A 388 3.28 -21.81 -10.49
N THR A 389 2.63 -20.81 -9.88
CA THR A 389 1.17 -20.64 -9.84
C THR A 389 0.67 -19.46 -10.68
N ASN A 390 1.49 -18.94 -11.59
CA ASN A 390 1.07 -17.97 -12.60
C ASN A 390 0.78 -18.67 -13.93
N TYR A 391 -0.49 -18.87 -14.24
CA TYR A 391 -0.95 -19.55 -15.46
C TYR A 391 -1.18 -18.57 -16.62
N ALA A 392 -1.04 -17.26 -16.40
CA ALA A 392 -1.33 -16.24 -17.38
C ALA A 392 -0.38 -16.32 -18.58
N GLN A 393 -0.91 -16.04 -19.77
CA GLN A 393 -0.16 -16.08 -21.02
C GLN A 393 -0.45 -14.87 -21.89
N GLY A 394 0.59 -14.21 -22.37
CA GLY A 394 0.43 -13.15 -23.37
C GLY A 394 -0.40 -13.60 -24.56
N GLY A 395 -1.33 -12.74 -24.97
CA GLY A 395 -2.27 -12.97 -26.05
C GLY A 395 -3.51 -13.78 -25.70
N ALA A 396 -3.59 -14.36 -24.50
CA ALA A 396 -4.74 -15.14 -24.07
C ALA A 396 -6.04 -14.32 -24.07
N ARG A 397 -7.09 -14.92 -24.63
CA ARG A 397 -8.47 -14.44 -24.51
C ARG A 397 -9.15 -15.09 -23.32
N VAL A 398 -10.38 -14.69 -23.00
CA VAL A 398 -11.14 -15.30 -21.90
C VAL A 398 -11.41 -16.78 -22.17
N SER A 399 -12.01 -17.12 -23.32
CA SER A 399 -12.46 -18.49 -23.61
C SER A 399 -12.04 -19.02 -24.99
N LEU A 400 -11.57 -18.16 -25.89
CA LEU A 400 -11.45 -18.48 -27.31
C LEU A 400 -10.00 -18.50 -27.79
N GLN A 401 -9.75 -19.29 -28.83
CA GLN A 401 -8.53 -19.29 -29.65
C GLN A 401 -8.89 -18.94 -31.11
N PRO A 402 -7.95 -18.45 -31.92
CA PRO A 402 -6.62 -18.00 -31.54
C PRO A 402 -6.66 -16.70 -30.70
N GLY A 403 -5.63 -16.50 -29.89
CA GLY A 403 -5.32 -15.23 -29.23
C GLY A 403 -4.33 -14.37 -30.03
N ILE A 404 -4.00 -13.19 -29.51
CA ILE A 404 -3.04 -12.28 -30.16
C ILE A 404 -1.63 -12.90 -30.16
N GLY A 405 -0.98 -12.93 -31.33
CA GLY A 405 0.36 -13.49 -31.49
C GLY A 405 0.41 -14.99 -31.78
N ASN A 406 -0.73 -15.69 -31.76
CA ASN A 406 -0.79 -17.08 -32.22
C ASN A 406 -0.70 -17.12 -33.75
N ARG A 407 0.31 -17.82 -34.28
CA ARG A 407 0.57 -18.01 -35.71
C ARG A 407 0.99 -19.47 -35.92
N GLY A 408 0.31 -20.18 -36.82
CA GLY A 408 0.80 -21.50 -37.27
C GLY A 408 0.14 -22.75 -36.68
N THR A 409 -1.12 -22.66 -36.25
CA THR A 409 -2.04 -23.79 -36.44
C THR A 409 -3.18 -23.29 -37.32
N ALA A 410 -3.46 -23.98 -38.43
CA ALA A 410 -4.67 -23.72 -39.18
C ALA A 410 -5.85 -23.75 -38.21
N ALA A 411 -6.78 -22.80 -38.35
CA ALA A 411 -8.02 -22.73 -37.58
C ALA A 411 -8.60 -24.13 -37.32
N GLY A 412 -8.60 -24.60 -36.05
CA GLY A 412 -9.07 -25.96 -35.77
C GLY A 412 -8.65 -26.55 -34.43
N ALA A 413 -8.98 -25.87 -33.32
CA ALA A 413 -9.43 -26.35 -32.01
C ALA A 413 -9.32 -27.83 -31.53
N THR A 414 -8.42 -28.71 -32.00
CA THR A 414 -8.51 -30.15 -31.62
C THR A 414 -7.24 -30.84 -31.15
N ASN A 415 -6.03 -30.36 -31.47
CA ASN A 415 -4.79 -30.98 -30.98
C ASN A 415 -3.94 -29.98 -30.19
N TYR A 416 -4.44 -29.61 -29.01
CA TYR A 416 -3.66 -28.94 -27.97
C TYR A 416 -2.84 -30.00 -27.21
N ASP A 417 -1.84 -30.58 -27.88
CA ASP A 417 -0.87 -31.40 -27.15
C ASP A 417 0.04 -30.46 -26.38
N ARG A 418 -0.21 -30.35 -25.06
CA ARG A 418 0.58 -29.59 -24.07
C ARG A 418 2.07 -29.98 -24.05
N THR A 419 2.43 -31.10 -24.68
CA THR A 419 3.82 -31.57 -24.80
C THR A 419 4.50 -31.15 -26.10
N SER A 420 3.75 -30.59 -27.07
CA SER A 420 4.28 -30.14 -28.36
C SER A 420 4.78 -28.68 -28.33
N ALA A 421 5.73 -28.36 -29.20
CA ALA A 421 6.23 -27.00 -29.39
C ALA A 421 5.26 -26.16 -30.23
N PHE A 422 4.88 -24.98 -29.74
CA PHE A 422 4.05 -24.03 -30.50
C PHE A 422 4.93 -23.18 -31.41
N ASN A 423 4.62 -23.07 -32.70
CA ASN A 423 5.42 -22.26 -33.65
C ASN A 423 5.44 -20.75 -33.34
N ALA A 424 4.48 -20.25 -32.55
CA ALA A 424 4.37 -18.87 -32.09
C ALA A 424 3.80 -18.84 -30.66
N ALA A 425 3.13 -17.76 -30.24
CA ALA A 425 2.51 -17.70 -28.92
C ALA A 425 1.42 -18.78 -28.77
N SER A 426 1.41 -19.49 -27.64
CA SER A 426 0.43 -20.54 -27.31
C SER A 426 -0.95 -19.97 -26.99
N THR A 427 -0.99 -18.79 -26.37
CA THR A 427 -2.19 -18.01 -26.06
C THR A 427 -3.31 -18.79 -25.36
N ILE A 428 -3.00 -19.75 -24.47
CA ILE A 428 -4.01 -20.57 -23.79
C ILE A 428 -5.08 -19.66 -23.16
N PRO A 429 -6.38 -19.83 -23.47
CA PRO A 429 -7.43 -18.99 -22.90
C PRO A 429 -7.56 -19.17 -21.39
N VAL A 430 -8.04 -18.13 -20.69
CA VAL A 430 -8.24 -18.16 -19.22
C VAL A 430 -9.07 -19.37 -18.78
N LYS A 431 -10.12 -19.73 -19.52
CA LYS A 431 -10.90 -20.94 -19.25
C LYS A 431 -10.02 -22.18 -19.13
N GLU A 432 -9.09 -22.38 -20.06
CA GLU A 432 -8.21 -23.55 -20.07
C GLU A 432 -7.07 -23.41 -19.04
N GLN A 433 -6.58 -22.20 -18.77
CA GLN A 433 -5.65 -21.98 -17.65
C GLN A 433 -6.27 -22.44 -16.32
N ILE A 434 -7.56 -22.17 -16.11
CA ILE A 434 -8.32 -22.65 -14.94
C ILE A 434 -8.52 -24.17 -15.01
N ASP A 435 -8.81 -24.74 -16.18
CA ASP A 435 -8.87 -26.20 -16.37
C ASP A 435 -7.55 -26.87 -15.95
N ILE A 436 -6.41 -26.30 -16.34
CA ILE A 436 -5.07 -26.79 -15.97
C ILE A 436 -4.88 -26.75 -14.46
N HIS A 437 -5.19 -25.63 -13.82
CA HIS A 437 -5.06 -25.51 -12.37
C HIS A 437 -5.93 -26.54 -11.66
N LEU A 438 -7.24 -26.54 -11.90
CA LEU A 438 -8.20 -27.43 -11.21
C LEU A 438 -7.93 -28.92 -11.48
N GLY A 439 -7.31 -29.26 -12.61
CA GLY A 439 -6.88 -30.62 -12.94
C GLY A 439 -5.52 -31.02 -12.37
N SER A 440 -4.74 -30.10 -11.79
CA SER A 440 -3.36 -30.38 -11.35
C SER A 440 -3.32 -31.18 -10.04
N PRO A 441 -2.66 -32.34 -9.97
CA PRO A 441 -2.51 -33.09 -8.73
C PRO A 441 -1.81 -32.25 -7.64
N GLY A 442 -2.40 -32.20 -6.43
CA GLY A 442 -1.86 -31.44 -5.29
C GLY A 442 -2.06 -29.92 -5.34
N GLU A 443 -2.28 -29.36 -6.53
CA GLU A 443 -2.48 -27.93 -6.77
C GLU A 443 -3.92 -27.54 -7.13
N GLY A 444 -4.73 -28.45 -7.67
CA GLY A 444 -6.09 -28.17 -8.17
C GLY A 444 -7.17 -27.91 -7.13
N LYS A 445 -6.78 -27.62 -5.89
CA LYS A 445 -7.67 -27.16 -4.83
C LYS A 445 -7.10 -25.88 -4.22
N PHE A 446 -7.99 -24.92 -4.00
CA PHE A 446 -7.69 -23.71 -3.25
C PHE A 446 -7.55 -24.04 -1.76
N LYS A 447 -6.50 -23.50 -1.15
CA LYS A 447 -6.13 -23.67 0.25
C LYS A 447 -6.44 -22.39 1.02
N ALA A 448 -6.58 -22.50 2.34
CA ALA A 448 -6.66 -21.32 3.20
C ALA A 448 -5.40 -20.46 3.02
N GLY A 449 -5.58 -19.17 2.75
CA GLY A 449 -4.50 -18.24 2.46
C GLY A 449 -4.11 -18.14 0.97
N ASP A 450 -4.83 -18.81 0.07
CA ASP A 450 -4.70 -18.58 -1.37
C ASP A 450 -5.43 -17.29 -1.78
N LEU A 451 -4.71 -16.36 -2.39
CA LEU A 451 -5.28 -15.26 -3.16
C LEU A 451 -5.35 -15.65 -4.63
N VAL A 452 -6.55 -15.72 -5.19
CA VAL A 452 -6.79 -16.01 -6.60
C VAL A 452 -7.07 -14.70 -7.35
N VAL A 453 -6.28 -14.41 -8.38
CA VAL A 453 -6.43 -13.21 -9.20
C VAL A 453 -6.67 -13.58 -10.66
N VAL A 454 -7.63 -12.90 -11.28
CA VAL A 454 -7.96 -13.06 -12.70
C VAL A 454 -7.93 -11.70 -13.38
N PHE A 455 -7.13 -11.54 -14.43
CA PHE A 455 -7.04 -10.30 -15.21
C PHE A 455 -6.92 -10.61 -16.71
N ALA A 456 -8.02 -10.44 -17.43
CA ALA A 456 -8.10 -10.73 -18.86
C ALA A 456 -9.23 -9.96 -19.55
N GLY A 457 -9.24 -9.99 -20.89
CA GLY A 457 -10.30 -9.47 -21.74
C GLY A 457 -9.82 -8.52 -22.82
N ALA A 458 -8.64 -7.93 -22.67
CA ALA A 458 -8.08 -6.99 -23.63
C ALA A 458 -7.90 -7.64 -25.02
N ASN A 459 -7.45 -8.90 -25.06
CA ASN A 459 -7.27 -9.63 -26.32
C ASN A 459 -8.59 -9.95 -27.02
N ASP A 460 -9.71 -10.10 -26.29
CA ASP A 460 -11.03 -10.21 -26.91
C ASP A 460 -11.40 -8.90 -27.62
N ILE A 461 -11.17 -7.75 -26.98
CA ILE A 461 -11.39 -6.44 -27.61
C ILE A 461 -10.49 -6.25 -28.84
N PHE A 462 -9.20 -6.58 -28.76
CA PHE A 462 -8.29 -6.44 -29.92
C PHE A 462 -8.74 -7.28 -31.12
N ILE A 463 -9.16 -8.54 -30.88
CA ILE A 463 -9.68 -9.41 -31.95
C ILE A 463 -10.97 -8.85 -32.54
N GLN A 464 -11.92 -8.42 -31.70
CA GLN A 464 -13.21 -7.91 -32.20
C GLN A 464 -13.06 -6.57 -32.93
N ALA A 465 -12.22 -5.66 -32.44
CA ALA A 465 -11.98 -4.36 -33.07
C ALA A 465 -11.38 -4.47 -34.49
N GLN A 466 -10.69 -5.57 -34.78
CA GLN A 466 -10.08 -5.85 -36.09
C GLN A 466 -10.91 -6.79 -36.97
N SER A 467 -12.10 -7.20 -36.52
CA SER A 467 -12.92 -8.23 -37.19
C SER A 467 -13.63 -7.76 -38.47
N GLY A 468 -13.70 -6.44 -38.70
CA GLY A 468 -14.49 -5.85 -39.79
C GLY A 468 -16.02 -5.93 -39.61
N GLN A 469 -16.49 -6.39 -38.44
CA GLN A 469 -17.92 -6.49 -38.10
C GLN A 469 -18.54 -5.12 -37.77
N SER A 470 -19.87 -5.08 -37.68
CA SER A 470 -20.57 -3.86 -37.24
C SER A 470 -20.24 -3.52 -35.78
N GLN A 471 -20.29 -2.23 -35.43
CA GLN A 471 -20.01 -1.78 -34.05
C GLN A 471 -20.91 -2.45 -33.01
N GLN A 472 -22.17 -2.76 -33.38
CA GLN A 472 -23.09 -3.50 -32.52
C GLN A 472 -22.61 -4.94 -32.28
N ALA A 473 -22.25 -5.66 -33.34
CA ALA A 473 -21.76 -7.05 -33.21
C ALA A 473 -20.44 -7.12 -32.42
N ILE A 474 -19.56 -6.12 -32.58
CA ILE A 474 -18.34 -5.98 -31.77
C ILE A 474 -18.69 -5.81 -30.29
N ALA A 475 -19.62 -4.91 -29.97
CA ALA A 475 -20.03 -4.67 -28.58
C ALA A 475 -20.69 -5.92 -27.96
N GLU A 476 -21.54 -6.62 -28.71
CA GLU A 476 -22.16 -7.89 -28.27
C GLU A 476 -21.11 -8.97 -27.97
N ALA A 477 -20.12 -9.14 -28.85
CA ALA A 477 -19.04 -10.11 -28.66
C ALA A 477 -18.14 -9.76 -27.45
N VAL A 478 -17.86 -8.47 -27.24
CA VAL A 478 -17.09 -7.99 -26.07
C VAL A 478 -17.89 -8.18 -24.77
N GLY A 479 -19.19 -7.89 -24.79
CA GLY A 479 -20.09 -8.17 -23.65
C GLY A 479 -20.16 -9.67 -23.32
N ALA A 480 -20.19 -10.52 -24.34
CA ALA A 480 -20.14 -11.97 -24.16
C ALA A 480 -18.82 -12.43 -23.51
N ALA A 481 -17.68 -11.88 -23.92
CA ALA A 481 -16.39 -12.19 -23.29
C ALA A 481 -16.35 -11.76 -21.80
N ALA A 482 -16.94 -10.61 -21.46
CA ALA A 482 -17.06 -10.15 -20.07
C ALA A 482 -17.92 -11.12 -19.22
N MET A 483 -19.07 -11.58 -19.76
CA MET A 483 -19.91 -12.58 -19.10
C MET A 483 -19.18 -13.91 -18.90
N GLN A 484 -18.45 -14.39 -19.92
CA GLN A 484 -17.65 -15.60 -19.82
C GLN A 484 -16.56 -15.49 -18.75
N LEU A 485 -15.96 -14.31 -18.55
CA LEU A 485 -14.98 -14.10 -17.49
C LEU A 485 -15.64 -14.16 -16.11
N ALA A 486 -16.83 -13.60 -15.96
CA ALA A 486 -17.64 -13.74 -14.75
C ALA A 486 -18.03 -15.19 -14.47
N GLU A 487 -18.33 -15.99 -15.50
CA GLU A 487 -18.57 -17.44 -15.38
C GLU A 487 -17.31 -18.19 -14.92
N GLN A 488 -16.13 -17.85 -15.44
CA GLN A 488 -14.87 -18.41 -14.96
C GLN A 488 -14.60 -18.06 -13.49
N ALA A 489 -14.91 -16.82 -13.08
CA ALA A 489 -14.83 -16.41 -11.69
C ALA A 489 -15.82 -17.19 -10.79
N ALA A 490 -17.05 -17.39 -11.27
CA ALA A 490 -18.06 -18.22 -10.60
C ALA A 490 -17.53 -19.63 -10.34
N ARG A 491 -16.89 -20.21 -11.36
CA ARG A 491 -16.30 -21.55 -11.30
C ARG A 491 -15.16 -21.66 -10.28
N LEU A 492 -14.29 -20.65 -10.22
CA LEU A 492 -13.24 -20.56 -9.21
C LEU A 492 -13.83 -20.47 -7.79
N LYS A 493 -14.86 -19.63 -7.61
CA LYS A 493 -15.58 -19.53 -6.33
C LYS A 493 -16.24 -20.85 -5.93
N ALA A 494 -16.89 -21.55 -6.87
CA ALA A 494 -17.47 -22.87 -6.65
C ALA A 494 -16.42 -23.95 -6.31
N ALA A 495 -15.18 -23.78 -6.78
CA ALA A 495 -14.04 -24.61 -6.40
C ALA A 495 -13.40 -24.21 -5.06
N ASN A 496 -14.05 -23.33 -4.27
CA ASN A 496 -13.64 -22.82 -2.96
C ASN A 496 -12.51 -21.78 -2.98
N ALA A 497 -12.35 -21.00 -4.05
CA ALA A 497 -11.51 -19.79 -4.01
C ALA A 497 -12.13 -18.73 -3.09
N SER A 498 -11.72 -18.68 -1.82
CA SER A 498 -12.30 -17.80 -0.81
C SER A 498 -11.84 -16.35 -0.89
N ALA A 499 -10.60 -16.11 -1.37
CA ALA A 499 -10.10 -14.79 -1.69
C ALA A 499 -9.91 -14.68 -3.20
N LEU A 500 -10.99 -14.36 -3.91
CA LEU A 500 -11.03 -14.26 -5.37
C LEU A 500 -11.24 -12.82 -5.82
N VAL A 501 -10.35 -12.36 -6.70
CA VAL A 501 -10.35 -11.02 -7.28
C VAL A 501 -10.35 -11.11 -8.79
N VAL A 502 -11.25 -10.36 -9.42
CA VAL A 502 -11.23 -10.13 -10.87
C VAL A 502 -10.94 -8.67 -11.14
N ILE A 503 -9.97 -8.41 -12.01
CA ILE A 503 -9.55 -7.07 -12.39
C ILE A 503 -10.17 -6.75 -13.75
N GLY A 504 -10.85 -5.61 -13.85
CA GLY A 504 -11.35 -5.06 -15.11
C GLY A 504 -10.22 -4.57 -16.02
N LEU A 505 -10.56 -4.00 -17.16
CA LEU A 505 -9.59 -3.48 -18.11
C LEU A 505 -9.25 -2.01 -17.84
N PRO A 506 -8.01 -1.57 -18.06
CA PRO A 506 -7.71 -0.15 -18.18
C PRO A 506 -8.40 0.45 -19.42
N ASP A 507 -8.46 1.78 -19.50
CA ASP A 507 -8.90 2.48 -20.71
C ASP A 507 -7.93 2.22 -21.87
N MET A 508 -8.33 1.32 -22.77
CA MET A 508 -7.51 0.91 -23.91
C MET A 508 -7.31 2.03 -24.93
N GLY A 509 -8.22 3.00 -25.01
CA GLY A 509 -8.08 4.16 -25.90
C GLY A 509 -6.95 5.11 -25.50
N LYS A 510 -6.53 5.06 -24.23
CA LYS A 510 -5.42 5.88 -23.69
C LYS A 510 -4.05 5.20 -23.77
N THR A 511 -3.98 4.00 -24.33
CA THR A 511 -2.70 3.36 -24.63
C THR A 511 -2.02 4.05 -25.81
N PRO A 512 -0.68 3.96 -25.95
CA PRO A 512 0.02 4.48 -27.13
C PRO A 512 -0.56 3.99 -28.47
N SER A 513 -0.92 2.72 -28.57
CA SER A 513 -1.55 2.16 -29.79
C SER A 513 -2.98 2.66 -29.97
N GLY A 514 -3.72 2.83 -28.87
CA GLY A 514 -5.05 3.44 -28.88
C GLY A 514 -5.00 4.85 -29.46
N VAL A 515 -4.12 5.71 -28.95
CA VAL A 515 -3.97 7.08 -29.44
C VAL A 515 -3.45 7.10 -30.89
N ALA A 516 -2.48 6.23 -31.23
CA ALA A 516 -1.93 6.14 -32.58
C ALA A 516 -2.98 5.72 -33.63
N SER A 517 -4.03 5.01 -33.23
CA SER A 517 -5.13 4.62 -34.12
C SER A 517 -6.08 5.77 -34.51
N GLY A 518 -5.85 6.97 -33.95
CA GLY A 518 -6.66 8.16 -34.19
C GLY A 518 -7.85 8.30 -33.24
N ALA A 519 -8.36 9.54 -33.10
CA ALA A 519 -9.32 9.90 -32.05
C ALA A 519 -10.61 9.05 -32.05
N ALA A 520 -11.16 8.72 -33.23
CA ALA A 520 -12.39 7.93 -33.32
C ALA A 520 -12.17 6.49 -32.86
N SER A 521 -11.10 5.85 -33.30
CA SER A 521 -10.71 4.49 -32.91
C SER A 521 -10.36 4.41 -31.42
N ALA A 522 -9.62 5.41 -30.91
CA ALA A 522 -9.32 5.53 -29.49
C ALA A 522 -10.59 5.61 -28.64
N ALA A 523 -11.56 6.46 -29.02
CA ALA A 523 -12.84 6.57 -28.32
C ALA A 523 -13.64 5.26 -28.37
N GLY A 524 -13.61 4.54 -29.49
CA GLY A 524 -14.22 3.21 -29.61
C GLY A 524 -13.61 2.20 -28.64
N LEU A 525 -12.28 2.17 -28.53
CA LEU A 525 -11.57 1.30 -27.57
C LEU A 525 -11.88 1.67 -26.11
N SER A 526 -11.99 2.95 -25.78
CA SER A 526 -12.43 3.41 -24.45
C SER A 526 -13.85 2.95 -24.14
N ALA A 527 -14.78 3.06 -25.09
CA ALA A 527 -16.16 2.60 -24.90
C ALA A 527 -16.24 1.08 -24.70
N LEU A 528 -15.52 0.30 -25.52
CA LEU A 528 -15.50 -1.16 -25.40
C LEU A 528 -14.88 -1.64 -24.08
N SER A 529 -13.77 -1.04 -23.64
CA SER A 529 -13.08 -1.44 -22.40
C SER A 529 -13.84 -1.01 -21.15
N LEU A 530 -14.27 0.25 -21.06
CA LEU A 530 -14.83 0.81 -19.83
C LEU A 530 -16.34 0.59 -19.70
N GLN A 531 -17.10 0.75 -20.78
CA GLN A 531 -18.57 0.72 -20.70
C GLN A 531 -19.09 -0.68 -20.97
N VAL A 532 -18.64 -1.31 -22.07
CA VAL A 532 -19.14 -2.64 -22.46
C VAL A 532 -18.51 -3.72 -21.57
N PHE A 533 -17.19 -3.85 -21.58
CA PHE A 533 -16.51 -4.94 -20.87
C PHE A 533 -16.59 -4.76 -19.34
N ASN A 534 -16.03 -3.67 -18.80
CA ASN A 534 -16.02 -3.44 -17.35
C ASN A 534 -17.43 -3.27 -16.76
N GLY A 535 -18.33 -2.55 -17.44
CA GLY A 535 -19.71 -2.39 -16.98
C GLY A 535 -20.46 -3.71 -16.87
N THR A 536 -20.33 -4.57 -17.87
CA THR A 536 -20.94 -5.92 -17.87
C THR A 536 -20.30 -6.81 -16.79
N LEU A 537 -18.96 -6.85 -16.75
CA LEU A 537 -18.21 -7.68 -15.81
C LEU A 537 -18.51 -7.30 -14.35
N ALA A 538 -18.45 -6.01 -14.01
CA ALA A 538 -18.71 -5.53 -12.66
C ALA A 538 -20.13 -5.88 -12.18
N THR A 539 -21.12 -5.73 -13.07
CA THR A 539 -22.52 -6.09 -12.77
C THR A 539 -22.65 -7.58 -12.49
N ALA A 540 -22.07 -8.43 -13.35
CA ALA A 540 -22.13 -9.88 -13.20
C ALA A 540 -21.42 -10.39 -11.93
N LEU A 541 -20.24 -9.84 -11.62
CA LEU A 541 -19.48 -10.21 -10.42
C LEU A 541 -20.16 -9.76 -9.13
N LYS A 542 -20.76 -8.56 -9.13
CA LYS A 542 -21.52 -8.05 -7.98
C LYS A 542 -22.70 -8.97 -7.64
N ALA A 543 -23.42 -9.46 -8.65
CA ALA A 543 -24.53 -10.41 -8.46
C ALA A 543 -24.07 -11.73 -7.80
N GLN A 544 -22.79 -12.07 -7.94
CA GLN A 544 -22.19 -13.26 -7.35
C GLN A 544 -21.39 -12.98 -6.07
N ASN A 545 -21.34 -11.75 -5.58
CA ASN A 545 -20.49 -11.33 -4.47
C ASN A 545 -19.02 -11.78 -4.69
N ILE A 546 -18.46 -11.41 -5.85
CA ILE A 546 -17.05 -11.59 -6.21
C ILE A 546 -16.40 -10.21 -6.31
N VAL A 547 -15.18 -10.07 -5.79
CA VAL A 547 -14.46 -8.79 -5.80
C VAL A 547 -14.10 -8.40 -7.23
N PHE A 548 -14.55 -7.21 -7.63
CA PHE A 548 -14.15 -6.53 -8.86
C PHE A 548 -13.24 -5.35 -8.53
N VAL A 549 -12.14 -5.19 -9.26
CA VAL A 549 -11.28 -4.01 -9.18
C VAL A 549 -11.19 -3.33 -10.54
N ASP A 550 -11.53 -2.04 -10.60
CA ASP A 550 -11.33 -1.21 -11.79
C ASP A 550 -9.92 -0.60 -11.79
N PRO A 551 -9.02 -0.99 -12.71
CA PRO A 551 -7.68 -0.40 -12.80
C PRO A 551 -7.67 0.95 -13.55
N ASN A 552 -8.78 1.39 -14.14
CA ASN A 552 -8.83 2.66 -14.86
C ASN A 552 -8.67 3.88 -13.94
N GLU A 553 -9.05 3.76 -12.67
CA GLU A 553 -8.85 4.78 -11.65
C GLU A 553 -7.35 5.11 -11.50
N ILE A 554 -6.52 4.08 -11.29
CA ILE A 554 -5.07 4.28 -11.14
C ILE A 554 -4.41 4.69 -12.46
N LEU A 555 -4.85 4.16 -13.60
CA LEU A 555 -4.35 4.62 -14.91
C LEU A 555 -4.63 6.12 -15.11
N THR A 556 -5.86 6.55 -14.85
CA THR A 556 -6.24 7.96 -15.00
C THR A 556 -5.44 8.86 -14.06
N ALA A 557 -5.21 8.43 -12.82
CA ALA A 557 -4.39 9.17 -11.88
C ALA A 557 -2.93 9.31 -12.37
N VAL A 558 -2.32 8.22 -12.85
CA VAL A 558 -0.96 8.21 -13.41
C VAL A 558 -0.84 9.11 -14.63
N LEU A 559 -1.77 9.01 -15.58
CA LEU A 559 -1.73 9.81 -16.81
C LEU A 559 -1.97 11.30 -16.55
N THR A 560 -2.73 11.64 -15.51
CA THR A 560 -3.03 13.03 -15.14
C THR A 560 -1.88 13.69 -14.37
N LYS A 561 -1.21 12.95 -13.49
CA LYS A 561 -0.09 13.44 -12.66
C LYS A 561 1.09 12.47 -12.66
N PRO A 562 1.75 12.25 -13.81
CA PRO A 562 2.80 11.24 -13.94
C PRO A 562 3.97 11.43 -12.96
N ALA A 563 4.33 12.68 -12.65
CA ALA A 563 5.41 13.01 -11.73
C ALA A 563 5.16 12.53 -10.30
N ASP A 564 3.91 12.50 -9.83
CA ASP A 564 3.55 12.02 -8.48
C ASP A 564 3.87 10.52 -8.31
N TYR A 565 4.00 9.80 -9.42
CA TYR A 565 4.31 8.38 -9.47
C TYR A 565 5.74 8.10 -9.99
N GLY A 566 6.55 9.15 -10.18
CA GLY A 566 7.94 9.06 -10.63
C GLY A 566 8.14 9.01 -12.15
N PHE A 567 7.08 9.17 -12.94
CA PHE A 567 7.18 9.16 -14.41
C PHE A 567 7.57 10.52 -14.98
N LYS A 568 8.43 10.47 -15.99
CA LYS A 568 8.86 11.62 -16.80
C LYS A 568 8.23 11.61 -18.19
N VAL A 569 7.88 10.42 -18.70
CA VAL A 569 7.29 10.25 -20.04
C VAL A 569 5.96 9.52 -19.91
N THR A 570 4.92 10.13 -20.46
CA THR A 570 3.57 9.58 -20.60
C THR A 570 3.21 9.52 -22.08
N VAL A 571 2.04 8.94 -22.39
CA VAL A 571 1.53 8.86 -23.77
C VAL A 571 1.39 10.25 -24.39
N ASP A 572 1.94 10.45 -25.60
CA ASP A 572 1.71 11.66 -26.38
C ASP A 572 0.28 11.64 -26.94
N THR A 573 -0.43 12.77 -26.89
CA THR A 573 -1.81 12.88 -27.37
C THR A 573 -1.91 13.03 -28.89
N ASP A 574 -0.80 13.35 -29.56
CA ASP A 574 -0.67 13.31 -31.01
C ASP A 574 -0.52 11.86 -31.49
N ALA A 575 -1.49 11.40 -32.29
CA ALA A 575 -1.51 10.03 -32.84
C ALA A 575 -0.21 9.67 -33.58
N SER A 576 0.43 10.62 -34.25
CA SER A 576 1.67 10.37 -35.00
C SER A 576 2.89 10.16 -34.09
N LYS A 577 2.82 10.56 -32.82
CA LYS A 577 3.92 10.50 -31.85
C LYS A 577 3.68 9.51 -30.72
N ALA A 578 2.44 9.08 -30.50
CA ALA A 578 2.06 8.24 -29.36
C ALA A 578 2.96 6.98 -29.20
N LEU A 579 3.27 6.26 -30.29
CA LEU A 579 4.14 5.08 -30.23
C LEU A 579 5.61 5.41 -29.89
N ALA A 580 6.05 6.64 -30.10
CA ALA A 580 7.38 7.10 -29.71
C ALA A 580 7.50 7.37 -28.20
N SER A 581 6.38 7.47 -27.48
CA SER A 581 6.33 7.67 -26.02
C SER A 581 6.48 6.38 -25.19
N THR A 582 7.00 5.32 -25.79
CA THR A 582 7.16 4.00 -25.20
C THR A 582 8.60 3.77 -24.73
N ALA A 583 8.78 3.02 -23.64
CA ALA A 583 10.09 2.73 -23.08
C ALA A 583 10.96 1.86 -24.00
N CYS A 584 10.34 0.99 -24.78
CA CYS A 584 11.00 0.10 -25.73
C CYS A 584 11.30 0.86 -27.02
N GLY A 585 12.58 0.91 -27.36
CA GLY A 585 13.12 1.41 -28.62
C GLY A 585 13.37 0.28 -29.62
N ILE A 586 13.82 0.65 -30.81
CA ILE A 586 14.02 -0.23 -31.97
C ILE A 586 14.81 -1.49 -31.59
N ASN A 587 14.23 -2.66 -31.90
CA ASN A 587 14.87 -3.97 -31.70
C ASN A 587 15.19 -4.63 -33.05
N LYS A 588 16.44 -4.48 -33.51
CA LYS A 588 16.90 -5.04 -34.80
C LYS A 588 17.05 -6.58 -34.78
N ILE A 589 17.20 -7.18 -33.60
CA ILE A 589 17.40 -8.62 -33.43
C ILE A 589 16.06 -9.36 -33.46
N ALA A 590 15.04 -8.86 -32.76
CA ALA A 590 13.69 -9.45 -32.80
C ALA A 590 13.04 -9.32 -34.19
N ALA A 591 13.33 -8.24 -34.92
CA ALA A 591 12.80 -8.00 -36.27
C ALA A 591 13.23 -9.05 -37.31
N THR A 592 14.43 -9.63 -37.18
CA THR A 592 14.91 -10.68 -38.11
C THR A 592 14.48 -12.09 -37.71
N ALA A 593 14.17 -12.32 -36.43
CA ALA A 593 13.89 -13.65 -35.92
C ALA A 593 12.39 -13.97 -35.71
N GLN A 594 11.50 -13.00 -35.40
CA GLN A 594 10.23 -13.34 -34.70
C GLN A 594 8.99 -12.47 -34.97
N PHE A 595 8.83 -11.91 -36.18
CA PHE A 595 7.63 -11.15 -36.55
C PHE A 595 7.35 -9.90 -35.69
N ASP A 596 8.37 -9.35 -35.05
CA ASP A 596 8.27 -8.11 -34.29
C ASP A 596 8.42 -6.89 -35.22
N ASP A 597 7.65 -5.83 -34.97
CA ASP A 597 7.76 -4.60 -35.76
C ASP A 597 9.00 -3.81 -35.31
N PRO A 598 9.99 -3.59 -36.19
CA PRO A 598 11.21 -2.86 -35.82
C PRO A 598 10.92 -1.42 -35.36
N ASN A 599 9.79 -0.83 -35.76
CA ASN A 599 9.41 0.54 -35.42
C ASN A 599 8.49 0.61 -34.18
N ASN A 600 7.82 -0.48 -33.83
CA ASN A 600 6.96 -0.60 -32.66
C ASN A 600 7.14 -1.97 -31.98
N PRO A 601 8.30 -2.21 -31.35
CA PRO A 601 8.66 -3.54 -30.88
C PRO A 601 7.85 -3.94 -29.66
N SER A 602 7.54 -5.24 -29.59
CA SER A 602 6.88 -5.83 -28.44
C SER A 602 7.78 -5.77 -27.21
N SER A 603 7.17 -5.40 -26.08
CA SER A 603 7.82 -5.45 -24.76
C SER A 603 8.28 -6.85 -24.38
N LEU A 604 7.74 -7.91 -25.01
CA LEU A 604 8.18 -9.29 -24.85
C LEU A 604 9.71 -9.46 -25.04
N TYR A 605 10.29 -8.72 -25.97
CA TYR A 605 11.72 -8.76 -26.29
C TYR A 605 12.48 -7.55 -25.73
N CYS A 606 11.81 -6.73 -24.91
CA CYS A 606 12.34 -5.47 -24.46
C CYS A 606 13.13 -5.63 -23.16
N SER A 607 14.43 -5.34 -23.19
CA SER A 607 15.32 -5.55 -22.04
C SER A 607 16.23 -4.36 -21.74
N THR A 608 16.55 -4.17 -20.46
CA THR A 608 17.58 -3.24 -19.99
C THR A 608 18.96 -3.63 -20.56
N PRO A 609 19.79 -2.67 -20.99
CA PRO A 609 21.16 -2.97 -21.39
C PRO A 609 21.91 -3.70 -20.27
N ASN A 610 22.65 -4.76 -20.60
CA ASN A 610 23.48 -5.47 -19.62
C ASN A 610 24.87 -5.78 -20.18
N THR A 611 25.85 -5.95 -19.31
CA THR A 611 27.25 -6.20 -19.70
C THR A 611 27.51 -7.64 -20.14
N VAL A 612 26.57 -8.55 -19.88
CA VAL A 612 26.66 -9.98 -20.18
C VAL A 612 26.30 -10.26 -21.64
N ALA A 613 25.70 -9.29 -22.33
CA ALA A 613 25.20 -9.46 -23.67
C ALA A 613 25.17 -8.16 -24.48
N SER A 614 25.93 -8.11 -25.57
CA SER A 614 25.96 -6.98 -26.51
C SER A 614 24.66 -6.79 -27.31
N ASN A 615 23.76 -7.77 -27.22
CA ASN A 615 22.55 -7.93 -28.03
C ASN A 615 21.24 -7.66 -27.23
N VAL A 616 21.37 -7.15 -26.00
CA VAL A 616 20.28 -6.67 -25.12
C VAL A 616 20.46 -5.18 -24.87
N GLY A 617 19.39 -4.51 -24.45
CA GLY A 617 19.38 -3.06 -24.35
C GLY A 617 18.56 -2.41 -25.44
N THR A 618 17.30 -2.82 -25.53
CA THR A 618 16.33 -2.25 -26.45
C THR A 618 15.50 -1.16 -25.78
N LEU A 619 15.88 -0.69 -24.60
CA LEU A 619 15.29 0.51 -24.03
C LEU A 619 15.64 1.71 -24.91
N ARG A 620 14.66 2.58 -25.15
CA ARG A 620 14.82 3.81 -25.91
C ARG A 620 15.87 4.73 -25.29
N THR A 621 15.89 4.80 -23.96
CA THR A 621 16.88 5.55 -23.17
C THR A 621 17.19 4.79 -21.88
N ALA A 622 18.37 5.02 -21.30
CA ALA A 622 18.69 4.51 -19.96
C ALA A 622 17.65 5.00 -18.93
N GLY A 623 17.17 4.10 -18.06
CA GLY A 623 16.15 4.40 -17.05
C GLY A 623 14.72 4.50 -17.57
N ALA A 624 14.46 4.16 -18.85
CA ALA A 624 13.11 4.19 -19.39
C ALA A 624 12.15 3.22 -18.70
N ASP A 625 12.67 2.09 -18.20
CA ASP A 625 11.99 1.11 -17.34
C ASP A 625 11.38 1.71 -16.06
N ALA A 626 12.01 2.77 -15.53
CA ALA A 626 11.59 3.46 -14.31
C ALA A 626 10.83 4.77 -14.56
N THR A 627 10.95 5.36 -15.75
CA THR A 627 10.51 6.75 -16.00
C THR A 627 9.43 6.89 -17.05
N TYR A 628 9.11 5.83 -17.80
CA TYR A 628 8.05 5.82 -18.81
C TYR A 628 6.82 5.07 -18.28
N VAL A 629 5.62 5.52 -18.61
CA VAL A 629 4.38 4.83 -18.20
C VAL A 629 4.21 3.50 -18.95
N PHE A 630 4.48 3.49 -20.26
CA PHE A 630 4.27 2.31 -21.12
C PHE A 630 5.60 1.72 -21.60
N ALA A 631 5.68 0.39 -21.57
CA ALA A 631 6.80 -0.36 -22.15
C ALA A 631 6.71 -0.31 -23.68
N ASP A 632 5.57 -0.72 -24.24
CA ASP A 632 5.29 -0.74 -25.68
C ASP A 632 3.94 -0.09 -25.99
N GLY A 633 3.38 -0.40 -27.16
CA GLY A 633 2.11 0.12 -27.63
C GLY A 633 0.91 -0.02 -26.68
N VAL A 634 0.91 -1.01 -25.78
CA VAL A 634 -0.25 -1.30 -24.91
C VAL A 634 0.14 -1.74 -23.49
N HIS A 635 1.35 -2.25 -23.30
CA HIS A 635 1.79 -2.82 -22.04
C HIS A 635 2.44 -1.78 -21.11
N PRO A 636 2.17 -1.82 -19.80
CA PRO A 636 2.83 -0.96 -18.82
C PRO A 636 4.33 -1.23 -18.71
N SER A 637 5.11 -0.21 -18.34
CA SER A 637 6.50 -0.40 -17.91
C SER A 637 6.58 -1.16 -16.58
N SER A 638 7.78 -1.61 -16.19
CA SER A 638 7.95 -2.30 -14.90
C SER A 638 7.58 -1.39 -13.72
N GLN A 639 7.89 -0.10 -13.79
CA GLN A 639 7.47 0.86 -12.76
C GLN A 639 5.94 1.02 -12.71
N THR A 640 5.25 1.05 -13.85
CA THR A 640 3.78 1.12 -13.86
C THR A 640 3.14 -0.15 -13.30
N HIS A 641 3.74 -1.32 -13.56
CA HIS A 641 3.32 -2.57 -12.90
C HIS A 641 3.51 -2.52 -11.38
N LYS A 642 4.59 -1.91 -10.88
CA LYS A 642 4.78 -1.67 -9.44
C LYS A 642 3.70 -0.74 -8.88
N VAL A 643 3.40 0.37 -9.56
CA VAL A 643 2.33 1.31 -9.16
C VAL A 643 0.98 0.60 -9.09
N LEU A 644 0.65 -0.22 -10.09
CA LEU A 644 -0.56 -1.03 -10.09
C LEU A 644 -0.58 -2.02 -8.91
N ALA A 645 0.53 -2.70 -8.63
CA ALA A 645 0.62 -3.64 -7.51
C ALA A 645 0.43 -2.97 -6.14
N ASP A 646 0.98 -1.76 -5.96
CA ASP A 646 0.81 -0.98 -4.73
C ASP A 646 -0.64 -0.50 -4.58
N TYR A 647 -1.25 -0.01 -5.66
CA TYR A 647 -2.67 0.35 -5.69
C TYR A 647 -3.56 -0.85 -5.35
N LEU A 648 -3.34 -2.00 -5.99
CA LEU A 648 -4.11 -3.22 -5.73
C LEU A 648 -3.92 -3.70 -4.30
N GLY A 649 -2.68 -3.82 -3.82
CA GLY A 649 -2.40 -4.26 -2.45
C GLY A 649 -3.23 -3.48 -1.42
N ASN A 650 -3.20 -2.15 -1.52
CA ASN A 650 -3.92 -1.26 -0.60
C ASN A 650 -5.44 -1.41 -0.67
N ARG A 651 -6.01 -1.70 -1.84
CA ARG A 651 -7.45 -1.83 -2.04
C ARG A 651 -7.99 -3.23 -1.72
N LEU A 652 -7.16 -4.25 -1.93
CA LEU A 652 -7.57 -5.65 -1.85
C LEU A 652 -7.99 -6.07 -0.45
N ALA A 653 -7.26 -5.64 0.57
CA ALA A 653 -7.58 -6.00 1.95
C ALA A 653 -9.01 -5.64 2.32
N ARG A 654 -9.41 -4.45 1.87
CA ARG A 654 -10.75 -3.94 2.07
C ARG A 654 -11.80 -4.72 1.29
N LEU A 655 -11.61 -4.80 -0.01
CA LEU A 655 -12.61 -5.43 -0.88
C LEU A 655 -12.83 -6.90 -0.52
N LEU A 656 -11.78 -7.61 -0.14
CA LEU A 656 -11.88 -8.99 0.35
C LEU A 656 -12.63 -9.07 1.67
N THR A 657 -12.33 -8.17 2.61
CA THR A 657 -13.05 -8.06 3.88
C THR A 657 -14.55 -7.83 3.67
N ASP A 658 -14.91 -6.98 2.71
CA ASP A 658 -16.30 -6.66 2.38
C ASP A 658 -17.04 -7.82 1.74
N ALA A 659 -16.42 -8.50 0.77
CA ALA A 659 -16.98 -9.68 0.15
C ALA A 659 -17.22 -10.80 1.17
N MET A 660 -16.28 -10.99 2.10
CA MET A 660 -16.42 -11.96 3.20
C MET A 660 -17.53 -11.58 4.18
N LEU A 661 -17.74 -10.29 4.44
CA LEU A 661 -18.83 -9.83 5.29
C LEU A 661 -20.19 -10.04 4.63
N ALA A 662 -20.30 -9.74 3.34
CA ALA A 662 -21.52 -9.95 2.58
C ALA A 662 -21.91 -11.43 2.48
N ALA A 663 -20.95 -12.36 2.47
CA ALA A 663 -21.24 -13.80 2.46
C ALA A 663 -21.81 -14.34 3.79
N LYS A 664 -21.72 -13.57 4.88
CA LYS A 664 -22.29 -13.95 6.19
C LYS A 664 -23.69 -13.38 6.44
N LYS A 665 -24.14 -12.43 5.60
CA LYS A 665 -25.50 -11.87 5.60
C LYS A 665 -26.39 -12.71 4.71
#